data_AF-A0AAP4NI82-F1
#
_entry.id   AF-A0AAP4NI82-F1
#
_cell.length_a   1.000
_cell.length_b   1.000
_cell.length_c   1.000
_cell.angle_alpha   90.00
_cell.angle_beta   90.00
_cell.angle_gamma   90.00
#
_symmetry.space_group_name_H-M   'P 1'
#
loop_
_entity.id
_entity.type
_entity.pdbx_description
1 polymer ?
#
loop_
_entity_poly.entity_id
_entity_poly.type
_entity_poly.pdbx_seq_one_letter_code
_entity_poly.pdbx_strand_id
1 'polypeptide(L)'
;MALLHRFRSLPGGVAPKSGRLTFWHSLTLSCVLIAVSAFAWAQEAKPKFSVYSSQGAYFGEYATQVQAEAAIKSIPGPVGAEDIYQYVDTIKEAHVSESGEMAVTYWMGAEKAKDEDWAYDTLDVTGLPTENAAIEEILRQVNARAPQCGAVATLTPTGDWIASTGPYPEYDRGMEHQVRVYQVDAPYDNCEGTYAFSSSVLKRRRTQCPEKYTDWLISEQACANKDFMATIKVAANQCDADVGSSSGLVGNPCDVKTGEKFQIERDFDLGWIDFSRYYHSGIATASSDFGPGWSHSHGLHLAIQVSSLGLIEGNGYAVPFRKIGENYEATNGSGERITADGNTWKLHRSDAIYTFDAKGRLFSRMTDDGAGLLYAYDSEGRLSKITSLQGRSVDLRYADGANKDLIASVSSAGVLLSAYTYDQGRLKSVTFADGGMRVYHYEDLRFSRHLTGITSENGQRFSTYAYDDVGRAVSSQHIGGADGVALAYSSAGTIVTDALGGKSTYAMTNAGGQAPKISAITNGAGTVSYTYYDQSVDYRRRLSTMTDRRGIQTKHTYSETTENGINVSVHTVQEALGHPQQRTITTATATGSNKVLSIQLDGRKTTYTRNARLQPVLLTITSQEGQKRELAYTYCEASDVATSGGGCPILGYLKSIDGPRTDIDDRTTYNYYPIDAAGCETGTGACLYRKGDLKQTINARGQIRENLSYDAAGRVLSAVDENGVLTDYSYHPRGWLASTTVHGATSGQNRVTTLEYWPTGLVKRITQPDGSYATFVYDQAQRLTDVTDTLGNTLHYVLDDAGNRLEEQTKDAQGTLKRSLSRIYNQLGQLKTQADAAANPTDYAYDANGNLRLITDAFGRNTLQEHDPLGRLARTLQDVDGIKAETNVGYDTQDRPLQVKDPKRLDTRYTYNGFGDTLKLTSPDTGVTSYTYDSAGNRATQTDARGITSTYGYDALNRVLSISYPTTAFNVSYTYDVTQSVCASGETFTVGRLAKLQDGSGTTQYCYNRFGEVVRKVQTVNGKVLVLRYDYTPGGRLRSMVYPDGTTIDYVRNAQGQTTEVGVTAQGGSRQRLLSGATYYPFGPSAGWTYGNGRTLARMYDQDYRPQSIQDSRTGGLEIGFGFDPVGDLTCRLPAIQCQLKLEVCG
;
A
#
# COMPACT_ATOMS: atom_id res chain seq x y z
N MET A 1 -25.03 1.41 -10.85
CA MET A 1 -23.91 2.15 -11.48
C MET A 1 -23.32 3.27 -10.61
N ALA A 2 -24.08 4.00 -9.78
CA ALA A 2 -23.54 5.06 -8.90
C ALA A 2 -22.74 4.54 -7.66
N LEU A 3 -21.88 3.54 -7.85
CA LEU A 3 -21.27 2.74 -6.77
C LEU A 3 -19.75 2.50 -6.95
N LEU A 4 -19.10 3.26 -7.84
CA LEU A 4 -17.68 3.09 -8.22
C LEU A 4 -16.82 4.38 -8.14
N HIS A 5 -17.38 5.49 -7.66
CA HIS A 5 -16.67 6.77 -7.51
C HIS A 5 -16.47 7.19 -6.05
N ARG A 6 -15.66 6.41 -5.31
CA ARG A 6 -15.00 6.81 -4.06
C ARG A 6 -13.92 5.81 -3.62
N PHE A 7 -12.92 5.56 -4.46
CA PHE A 7 -11.58 5.00 -4.09
C PHE A 7 -10.68 4.95 -5.33
N ARG A 8 -9.99 6.05 -5.64
CA ARG A 8 -8.78 6.11 -6.51
C ARG A 8 -8.23 7.53 -6.50
N SER A 9 -7.09 7.73 -5.85
CA SER A 9 -6.36 9.01 -5.83
C SER A 9 -4.89 8.79 -5.49
N LEU A 10 -4.11 8.42 -6.50
CA LEU A 10 -2.67 8.70 -6.68
C LEU A 10 -2.35 8.40 -8.17
N PRO A 11 -1.49 9.17 -8.85
CA PRO A 11 -1.35 9.10 -10.31
C PRO A 11 -0.40 7.98 -10.76
N GLY A 12 -0.72 7.33 -11.88
CA GLY A 12 0.18 6.39 -12.55
C GLY A 12 1.10 7.09 -13.54
N GLY A 13 2.39 6.80 -13.50
CA GLY A 13 3.35 7.25 -14.52
C GLY A 13 3.38 6.32 -15.72
N VAL A 14 3.16 6.85 -16.92
CA VAL A 14 3.37 6.12 -18.19
C VAL A 14 4.68 6.61 -18.79
N ALA A 15 5.64 5.70 -19.00
CA ALA A 15 6.95 6.01 -19.56
C ALA A 15 7.11 5.44 -20.97
N PRO A 16 7.37 6.29 -21.98
CA PRO A 16 7.79 5.80 -23.29
C PRO A 16 8.86 6.72 -23.99
N LYS A 17 9.83 6.21 -24.79
CA LYS A 17 10.77 7.00 -25.68
C LYS A 17 11.08 6.46 -27.14
N SER A 18 11.53 7.26 -28.18
CA SER A 18 12.10 7.15 -29.61
C SER A 18 11.39 6.80 -30.99
N GLY A 19 12.06 7.03 -32.15
CA GLY A 19 12.15 6.14 -33.36
C GLY A 19 11.02 6.05 -34.44
N ARG A 20 11.29 5.88 -35.76
CA ARG A 20 12.56 5.94 -36.56
C ARG A 20 12.33 5.95 -38.11
N LEU A 21 13.41 6.19 -38.90
CA LEU A 21 13.60 6.04 -40.38
C LEU A 21 13.16 7.26 -41.26
N THR A 22 13.87 7.72 -42.33
CA THR A 22 15.10 7.20 -43.03
C THR A 22 15.96 8.28 -43.74
N PHE A 23 17.25 7.97 -44.01
CA PHE A 23 18.17 8.55 -45.04
C PHE A 23 18.73 9.99 -44.83
N TRP A 24 19.74 10.54 -45.55
CA TRP A 24 20.53 10.11 -46.75
C TRP A 24 21.95 10.76 -46.82
N HIS A 25 23.03 9.97 -47.05
CA HIS A 25 24.42 10.36 -47.50
C HIS A 25 25.25 11.39 -46.66
N SER A 26 26.60 11.44 -46.61
CA SER A 26 27.68 11.02 -47.55
C SER A 26 28.97 10.46 -46.84
N LEU A 27 30.04 10.20 -47.63
CA LEU A 27 31.36 9.56 -47.32
C LEU A 27 32.30 10.39 -46.38
N THR A 28 33.46 9.93 -45.84
CA THR A 28 34.57 9.07 -46.37
C THR A 28 35.40 8.28 -45.33
N LEU A 29 35.98 7.16 -45.81
CA LEU A 29 37.26 6.46 -45.50
C LEU A 29 38.27 7.14 -44.53
N SER A 30 39.11 6.48 -43.69
CA SER A 30 39.69 5.10 -43.64
C SER A 30 40.23 4.78 -42.19
N CYS A 31 40.97 3.72 -41.78
CA CYS A 31 41.42 2.41 -42.33
C CYS A 31 41.97 1.45 -41.22
N VAL A 32 42.17 0.16 -41.56
CA VAL A 32 43.06 -0.90 -40.96
C VAL A 32 42.85 -1.39 -39.50
N LEU A 33 43.03 -2.71 -39.33
CA LEU A 33 42.81 -3.55 -38.15
C LEU A 33 43.92 -3.47 -37.07
N ILE A 34 43.54 -3.74 -35.82
CA ILE A 34 44.14 -4.84 -35.02
C ILE A 34 42.99 -5.65 -34.41
N ALA A 35 43.08 -6.98 -34.41
CA ALA A 35 42.13 -7.84 -33.71
C ALA A 35 42.59 -8.09 -32.26
N VAL A 36 41.72 -7.78 -31.29
CA VAL A 36 41.86 -8.20 -29.88
C VAL A 36 40.58 -8.93 -29.49
N SER A 37 40.72 -10.00 -28.73
CA SER A 37 39.61 -10.86 -28.28
C SER A 37 38.52 -10.05 -27.57
N ALA A 38 37.29 -10.11 -28.08
CA ALA A 38 36.14 -9.55 -27.40
C ALA A 38 35.87 -10.32 -26.10
N PHE A 39 36.12 -9.68 -24.96
CA PHE A 39 35.65 -10.18 -23.67
C PHE A 39 34.12 -10.16 -23.66
N ALA A 40 33.50 -11.22 -23.13
CA ALA A 40 32.05 -11.27 -22.96
C ALA A 40 31.60 -10.25 -21.90
N TRP A 41 30.64 -9.40 -22.24
CA TRP A 41 30.23 -8.29 -21.39
C TRP A 41 29.02 -8.64 -20.53
N ALA A 42 29.15 -8.44 -19.21
CA ALA A 42 28.11 -8.23 -18.21
C ALA A 42 26.95 -9.24 -18.15
N GLN A 43 26.04 -9.24 -19.14
CA GLN A 43 24.75 -9.93 -19.08
C GLN A 43 24.81 -11.43 -19.45
N GLU A 44 25.93 -11.86 -20.02
CA GLU A 44 26.26 -13.29 -20.23
C GLU A 44 27.10 -13.86 -19.07
N ALA A 45 27.39 -13.07 -18.03
CA ALA A 45 27.98 -13.57 -16.80
C ALA A 45 26.94 -14.44 -16.07
N LYS A 46 27.09 -15.77 -16.20
CA LYS A 46 26.30 -16.73 -15.43
C LYS A 46 26.46 -16.43 -13.93
N PRO A 47 25.40 -16.51 -13.11
CA PRO A 47 25.55 -16.49 -11.66
C PRO A 47 26.44 -17.67 -11.27
N LYS A 48 27.53 -17.36 -10.55
CA LYS A 48 28.64 -18.27 -10.25
C LYS A 48 28.83 -18.29 -8.75
N PHE A 49 28.56 -19.44 -8.15
CA PHE A 49 28.66 -19.67 -6.71
C PHE A 49 30.03 -20.26 -6.41
N SER A 50 30.96 -19.43 -5.90
CA SER A 50 32.34 -19.83 -5.64
C SER A 50 32.51 -20.26 -4.18
N VAL A 51 33.06 -21.46 -3.96
CA VAL A 51 33.23 -22.06 -2.62
C VAL A 51 34.65 -21.89 -2.11
N TYR A 52 34.79 -21.45 -0.86
CA TYR A 52 36.06 -21.28 -0.16
C TYR A 52 36.01 -21.96 1.22
N SER A 53 37.14 -22.47 1.70
CA SER A 53 37.29 -22.99 3.07
C SER A 53 37.60 -21.90 4.10
N SER A 54 37.63 -22.26 5.39
CA SER A 54 38.03 -21.36 6.50
C SER A 54 39.45 -20.77 6.36
N GLN A 55 40.33 -21.42 5.58
CA GLN A 55 41.67 -20.90 5.26
C GLN A 55 41.72 -20.05 3.98
N GLY A 56 40.56 -19.72 3.38
CA GLY A 56 40.46 -18.93 2.14
C GLY A 56 40.87 -19.67 0.87
N ALA A 57 41.28 -20.93 0.95
CA ALA A 57 41.54 -21.76 -0.22
C ALA A 57 40.24 -22.01 -1.01
N TYR A 58 40.31 -21.86 -2.33
CA TYR A 58 39.20 -21.99 -3.28
C TYR A 58 38.99 -23.44 -3.70
N PHE A 59 37.73 -23.91 -3.63
CA PHE A 59 37.34 -25.31 -3.88
C PHE A 59 36.50 -25.51 -5.15
N GLY A 60 36.17 -24.43 -5.87
CA GLY A 60 35.47 -24.51 -7.15
C GLY A 60 34.38 -23.46 -7.30
N GLU A 61 33.73 -23.52 -8.45
CA GLU A 61 32.67 -22.61 -8.87
C GLU A 61 31.52 -23.43 -9.46
N TYR A 62 30.30 -23.11 -9.04
CA TYR A 62 29.11 -23.91 -9.30
C TYR A 62 28.01 -23.05 -9.93
N ALA A 63 27.15 -23.67 -10.75
CA ALA A 63 26.10 -22.96 -11.48
C ALA A 63 24.85 -22.66 -10.62
N THR A 64 24.73 -23.29 -9.45
CA THR A 64 23.66 -23.06 -8.49
C THR A 64 24.19 -23.08 -7.05
N GLN A 65 23.49 -22.40 -6.15
CA GLN A 65 23.80 -22.44 -4.71
C GLN A 65 23.74 -23.86 -4.15
N VAL A 66 22.80 -24.70 -4.62
CA VAL A 66 22.66 -26.12 -4.20
C VAL A 66 23.92 -26.91 -4.51
N GLN A 67 24.52 -26.71 -5.69
CA GLN A 67 25.76 -27.37 -6.06
C GLN A 67 26.94 -26.89 -5.21
N ALA A 68 27.00 -25.60 -4.88
CA ALA A 68 28.01 -25.04 -3.99
C ALA A 68 27.87 -25.56 -2.55
N GLU A 69 26.66 -25.61 -1.99
CA GLU A 69 26.36 -26.19 -0.67
C GLU A 69 26.70 -27.68 -0.62
N ALA A 70 26.31 -28.46 -1.64
CA ALA A 70 26.66 -29.87 -1.74
C ALA A 70 28.18 -30.07 -1.84
N ALA A 71 28.90 -29.16 -2.51
CA ALA A 71 30.35 -29.19 -2.62
C ALA A 71 31.06 -28.87 -1.29
N ILE A 72 30.47 -28.07 -0.38
CA ILE A 72 31.01 -27.88 0.98
C ILE A 72 31.22 -29.23 1.65
N LYS A 73 30.22 -30.12 1.58
CA LYS A 73 30.28 -31.48 2.18
C LYS A 73 31.30 -32.42 1.51
N SER A 74 31.99 -31.97 0.46
CA SER A 74 33.09 -32.69 -0.21
C SER A 74 34.48 -32.07 0.03
N ILE A 75 34.58 -30.98 0.81
CA ILE A 75 35.87 -30.40 1.21
C ILE A 75 36.59 -31.42 2.11
N PRO A 76 37.83 -31.84 1.77
CA PRO A 76 38.56 -32.82 2.58
C PRO A 76 38.94 -32.23 3.94
N GLY A 77 38.54 -32.90 5.02
CA GLY A 77 38.97 -32.55 6.37
C GLY A 77 40.45 -32.87 6.64
N PRO A 78 41.01 -32.35 7.74
CA PRO A 78 42.37 -32.71 8.18
C PRO A 78 42.41 -34.16 8.69
N VAL A 79 43.62 -34.70 8.80
CA VAL A 79 43.85 -36.09 9.24
C VAL A 79 43.26 -36.32 10.65
N GLY A 80 42.40 -37.32 10.81
CA GLY A 80 41.62 -37.61 12.01
C GLY A 80 40.23 -36.94 12.07
N ALA A 81 39.92 -36.06 11.12
CA ALA A 81 38.61 -35.42 10.96
C ALA A 81 38.22 -35.30 9.47
N GLU A 82 38.52 -36.33 8.69
CA GLU A 82 38.39 -36.33 7.22
C GLU A 82 36.96 -36.04 6.73
N ASP A 83 35.94 -36.43 7.50
CA ASP A 83 34.51 -36.27 7.20
C ASP A 83 33.88 -34.99 7.80
N ILE A 84 34.65 -34.12 8.46
CA ILE A 84 34.13 -32.99 9.26
C ILE A 84 33.23 -32.02 8.48
N TYR A 85 33.54 -31.75 7.21
CA TYR A 85 32.77 -30.80 6.40
C TYR A 85 31.37 -31.31 6.01
N GLN A 86 31.04 -32.60 6.21
CA GLN A 86 29.66 -33.09 6.00
C GLN A 86 28.68 -32.49 7.01
N TYR A 87 29.16 -31.97 8.14
CA TYR A 87 28.41 -31.31 9.21
C TYR A 87 28.40 -29.77 9.10
N VAL A 88 29.00 -29.20 8.04
CA VAL A 88 29.02 -27.75 7.79
C VAL A 88 27.81 -27.39 6.94
N ASP A 89 26.66 -27.19 7.59
CA ASP A 89 25.40 -26.81 6.94
C ASP A 89 24.59 -25.70 7.64
N THR A 90 24.83 -25.38 8.91
CA THR A 90 24.31 -24.15 9.53
C THR A 90 24.92 -22.91 8.86
N ILE A 91 24.12 -21.88 8.57
CA ILE A 91 24.64 -20.55 8.19
C ILE A 91 25.09 -19.80 9.46
N LYS A 92 26.33 -19.33 9.47
CA LYS A 92 26.92 -18.56 10.58
C LYS A 92 26.68 -17.07 10.44
N GLU A 93 26.95 -16.55 9.24
CA GLU A 93 26.93 -15.13 8.92
C GLU A 93 26.77 -14.94 7.40
N ALA A 94 26.26 -13.78 7.00
CA ALA A 94 26.45 -13.28 5.64
C ALA A 94 27.02 -11.86 5.66
N HIS A 95 27.87 -11.57 4.68
CA HIS A 95 28.44 -10.26 4.43
C HIS A 95 27.99 -9.76 3.05
N VAL A 96 27.90 -8.43 2.90
CA VAL A 96 27.71 -7.75 1.62
C VAL A 96 28.87 -6.77 1.45
N SER A 97 29.70 -6.95 0.42
CA SER A 97 30.81 -6.03 0.14
C SER A 97 30.30 -4.71 -0.45
N GLU A 98 31.11 -3.64 -0.38
CA GLU A 98 30.80 -2.38 -1.09
C GLU A 98 30.60 -2.58 -2.60
N SER A 99 31.26 -3.58 -3.20
CA SER A 99 31.10 -3.93 -4.61
C SER A 99 29.84 -4.74 -4.93
N GLY A 100 29.01 -5.09 -3.93
CA GLY A 100 27.82 -5.91 -4.11
C GLY A 100 28.09 -7.41 -4.24
N GLU A 101 29.20 -7.93 -3.73
CA GLU A 101 29.39 -9.36 -3.57
C GLU A 101 28.73 -9.80 -2.25
N MET A 102 27.81 -10.77 -2.29
CA MET A 102 27.37 -11.45 -1.08
C MET A 102 28.26 -12.65 -0.81
N ALA A 103 28.66 -12.80 0.44
CA ALA A 103 29.34 -14.00 0.93
C ALA A 103 28.52 -14.59 2.07
N VAL A 104 27.98 -15.80 1.88
CA VAL A 104 27.26 -16.56 2.91
C VAL A 104 28.22 -17.60 3.47
N THR A 105 28.46 -17.56 4.78
CA THR A 105 29.44 -18.44 5.43
C THR A 105 28.75 -19.44 6.33
N TYR A 106 29.01 -20.71 6.04
CA TYR A 106 28.51 -21.89 6.72
C TYR A 106 29.53 -22.37 7.76
N TRP A 107 29.04 -23.02 8.81
CA TRP A 107 29.83 -23.63 9.90
C TRP A 107 29.07 -24.83 10.48
N MET A 108 29.68 -25.54 11.42
CA MET A 108 28.95 -26.42 12.33
C MET A 108 28.53 -25.59 13.54
N GLY A 109 27.24 -25.38 13.81
CA GLY A 109 26.86 -24.63 15.01
C GLY A 109 25.39 -24.26 15.17
N ALA A 110 25.14 -23.40 16.17
CA ALA A 110 23.81 -23.00 16.67
C ALA A 110 22.94 -24.16 17.21
N GLU A 111 23.50 -25.35 17.39
CA GLU A 111 22.81 -26.50 17.95
C GLU A 111 22.69 -26.39 19.48
N LYS A 112 21.55 -26.77 20.06
CA LYS A 112 21.42 -26.94 21.51
C LYS A 112 22.21 -28.17 21.97
N ALA A 113 22.85 -28.08 23.13
CA ALA A 113 23.39 -29.24 23.80
C ALA A 113 22.27 -30.22 24.19
N LYS A 114 22.57 -31.52 24.17
CA LYS A 114 21.76 -32.60 24.72
C LYS A 114 21.92 -32.61 26.25
N ASP A 115 21.45 -31.53 26.88
CA ASP A 115 21.54 -31.31 28.32
C ASP A 115 20.60 -32.25 29.09
N GLU A 116 21.10 -32.86 30.16
CA GLU A 116 20.28 -33.41 31.24
C GLU A 116 19.89 -32.28 32.22
N ASP A 117 18.87 -32.51 33.06
CA ASP A 117 18.45 -31.57 34.10
C ASP A 117 19.59 -31.20 35.06
N TRP A 118 19.51 -29.99 35.65
CA TRP A 118 20.51 -29.52 36.60
C TRP A 118 20.61 -30.44 37.82
N ALA A 119 21.76 -31.09 38.00
CA ALA A 119 22.12 -31.78 39.22
C ALA A 119 22.70 -30.77 40.23
N TYR A 120 22.22 -30.82 41.47
CA TYR A 120 22.62 -29.93 42.55
C TYR A 120 23.55 -30.66 43.53
N ASP A 121 24.60 -29.98 43.96
CA ASP A 121 25.57 -30.49 44.94
C ASP A 121 25.66 -29.53 46.13
N THR A 122 25.72 -30.08 47.34
CA THR A 122 26.12 -29.38 48.55
C THR A 122 27.63 -29.60 48.79
N LEU A 123 28.17 -29.14 49.93
CA LEU A 123 29.55 -29.45 50.32
C LEU A 123 29.79 -30.95 50.55
N ASP A 124 28.74 -31.71 50.92
CA ASP A 124 28.84 -33.06 51.46
C ASP A 124 28.07 -34.12 50.64
N VAL A 125 27.12 -33.70 49.79
CA VAL A 125 26.27 -34.59 48.98
C VAL A 125 26.19 -34.06 47.55
N THR A 126 26.38 -34.95 46.58
CA THR A 126 26.38 -34.62 45.15
C THR A 126 25.23 -35.32 44.41
N GLY A 127 24.73 -34.71 43.32
CA GLY A 127 23.73 -35.33 42.44
C GLY A 127 22.27 -35.24 42.91
N LEU A 128 21.90 -34.23 43.69
CA LEU A 128 20.53 -33.98 44.14
C LEU A 128 19.68 -33.41 42.99
N PRO A 129 18.38 -33.77 42.86
CA PRO A 129 17.59 -33.46 41.67
C PRO A 129 17.01 -32.04 41.63
N THR A 130 17.08 -31.26 42.71
CA THR A 130 16.54 -29.89 42.77
C THR A 130 17.30 -29.01 43.77
N GLU A 131 17.18 -27.69 43.59
CA GLU A 131 17.66 -26.66 44.54
C GLU A 131 17.08 -26.88 45.94
N ASN A 132 15.79 -27.23 46.04
CA ASN A 132 15.13 -27.53 47.31
C ASN A 132 15.71 -28.77 48.00
N ALA A 133 16.02 -29.85 47.27
CA ALA A 133 16.65 -31.03 47.86
C ALA A 133 18.05 -30.73 48.44
N ALA A 134 18.80 -29.83 47.80
CA ALA A 134 20.09 -29.35 48.34
C ALA A 134 19.92 -28.47 49.59
N ILE A 135 18.90 -27.62 49.63
CA ILE A 135 18.53 -26.82 50.80
C ILE A 135 18.11 -27.73 51.97
N GLU A 136 17.23 -28.71 51.72
CA GLU A 136 16.79 -29.69 52.72
C GLU A 136 17.95 -30.52 53.27
N GLU A 137 18.89 -30.94 52.44
CA GLU A 137 20.08 -31.70 52.87
C GLU A 137 21.02 -30.86 53.75
N ILE A 138 21.29 -29.59 53.40
CA ILE A 138 22.07 -28.69 54.26
C ILE A 138 21.36 -28.51 55.61
N LEU A 139 20.06 -28.22 55.60
CA LEU A 139 19.28 -28.06 56.83
C LEU A 139 19.23 -29.35 57.66
N ARG A 140 19.12 -30.52 57.03
CA ARG A 140 19.17 -31.83 57.71
C ARG A 140 20.50 -32.01 58.45
N GLN A 141 21.62 -31.72 57.81
CA GLN A 141 22.94 -31.86 58.42
C GLN A 141 23.22 -30.84 59.54
N VAL A 142 22.75 -29.61 59.37
CA VAL A 142 22.92 -28.54 60.38
C VAL A 142 22.07 -28.82 61.62
N ASN A 143 20.79 -29.15 61.44
CA ASN A 143 19.91 -29.50 62.57
C ASN A 143 20.34 -30.79 63.29
N ALA A 144 21.00 -31.72 62.59
CA ALA A 144 21.55 -32.94 63.19
C ALA A 144 22.72 -32.72 64.16
N ARG A 145 23.30 -31.50 64.24
CA ARG A 145 24.36 -31.15 65.21
C ARG A 145 23.78 -30.75 66.57
N ALA A 146 22.60 -30.11 66.57
CA ALA A 146 21.90 -29.65 67.78
C ALA A 146 20.47 -30.23 67.92
N PRO A 147 20.27 -31.56 67.80
CA PRO A 147 18.94 -32.17 67.71
C PRO A 147 18.06 -31.95 68.96
N GLN A 148 18.66 -31.64 70.10
CA GLN A 148 17.98 -31.30 71.35
C GLN A 148 17.24 -29.94 71.33
N CYS A 149 17.56 -29.03 70.42
CA CYS A 149 17.15 -27.63 70.54
C CYS A 149 15.76 -27.29 69.99
N GLY A 150 15.13 -28.17 69.19
CA GLY A 150 13.77 -28.00 68.66
C GLY A 150 13.55 -26.87 67.64
N ALA A 151 14.41 -25.84 67.63
CA ALA A 151 14.47 -24.82 66.59
C ALA A 151 15.08 -25.40 65.30
N VAL A 152 14.45 -25.08 64.17
CA VAL A 152 14.93 -25.47 62.83
C VAL A 152 15.78 -24.34 62.27
N ALA A 153 17.02 -24.64 61.88
CA ALA A 153 17.90 -23.69 61.19
C ALA A 153 17.26 -23.18 59.88
N THR A 154 17.58 -21.96 59.49
CA THR A 154 17.04 -21.32 58.28
C THR A 154 18.10 -21.05 57.23
N LEU A 155 17.74 -21.21 55.95
CA LEU A 155 18.62 -20.99 54.79
C LEU A 155 18.08 -19.83 53.94
N THR A 156 18.92 -18.81 53.70
CA THR A 156 18.54 -17.64 52.89
C THR A 156 19.57 -17.40 51.77
N PRO A 157 19.18 -17.36 50.48
CA PRO A 157 20.12 -17.09 49.40
C PRO A 157 20.63 -15.65 49.47
N THR A 158 21.94 -15.44 49.29
CA THR A 158 22.57 -14.11 49.39
C THR A 158 22.71 -13.40 48.05
N GLY A 159 22.28 -14.03 46.95
CA GLY A 159 22.35 -13.47 45.59
C GLY A 159 21.97 -14.47 44.51
N ASP A 160 22.19 -14.09 43.26
CA ASP A 160 21.91 -14.94 42.09
C ASP A 160 22.96 -16.04 41.85
N TRP A 161 22.58 -16.99 40.99
CA TRP A 161 23.49 -18.03 40.50
C TRP A 161 24.61 -17.39 39.67
N ILE A 162 25.87 -17.57 40.10
CA ILE A 162 27.06 -17.09 39.39
C ILE A 162 27.82 -18.27 38.76
N ALA A 163 28.41 -18.06 37.58
CA ALA A 163 29.21 -19.09 36.92
C ALA A 163 30.43 -19.47 37.77
N SER A 164 30.78 -20.75 37.80
CA SER A 164 31.90 -21.29 38.57
C SER A 164 32.76 -22.21 37.72
N THR A 165 34.03 -22.36 38.07
CA THR A 165 34.88 -23.44 37.53
C THR A 165 34.69 -24.69 38.37
N GLY A 166 34.43 -25.84 37.73
CA GLY A 166 34.28 -27.12 38.41
C GLY A 166 35.51 -27.49 39.27
N PRO A 167 35.35 -28.29 40.33
CA PRO A 167 36.42 -28.61 41.28
C PRO A 167 37.55 -29.44 40.65
N TYR A 168 37.35 -30.05 39.48
CA TYR A 168 38.37 -30.81 38.76
C TYR A 168 38.48 -30.39 37.28
N PRO A 169 39.11 -29.24 36.97
CA PRO A 169 39.12 -28.63 35.64
C PRO A 169 39.62 -29.51 34.48
N GLU A 170 40.41 -30.55 34.75
CA GLU A 170 40.90 -31.48 33.72
C GLU A 170 39.87 -32.55 33.33
N TYR A 171 38.87 -32.83 34.19
CA TYR A 171 37.83 -33.83 33.97
C TYR A 171 36.47 -33.21 33.58
N ASP A 172 36.19 -31.97 33.98
CA ASP A 172 34.89 -31.29 33.78
C ASP A 172 34.70 -30.71 32.35
N ARG A 173 35.35 -31.25 31.31
CA ARG A 173 35.12 -30.81 29.91
C ARG A 173 33.70 -31.15 29.48
N GLY A 174 32.93 -30.14 29.06
CA GLY A 174 31.53 -30.32 28.70
C GLY A 174 30.59 -30.42 29.89
N MET A 175 30.91 -29.76 31.01
CA MET A 175 29.94 -29.44 32.06
C MET A 175 29.86 -27.94 32.34
N GLU A 176 28.65 -27.42 32.49
CA GLU A 176 28.42 -26.06 33.00
C GLU A 176 28.22 -26.12 34.51
N HIS A 177 28.91 -25.25 35.26
CA HIS A 177 28.77 -25.13 36.71
C HIS A 177 28.34 -23.71 37.10
N GLN A 178 27.36 -23.61 37.98
CA GLN A 178 26.98 -22.35 38.63
C GLN A 178 26.93 -22.57 40.14
N VAL A 179 27.27 -21.57 40.95
CA VAL A 179 27.23 -21.61 42.41
C VAL A 179 26.32 -20.50 42.94
N ARG A 180 25.58 -20.77 44.02
CA ARG A 180 24.80 -19.79 44.79
C ARG A 180 25.16 -19.92 46.26
N VAL A 181 25.48 -18.79 46.88
CA VAL A 181 25.81 -18.72 48.32
C VAL A 181 24.53 -18.50 49.12
N TYR A 182 24.46 -19.15 50.27
CA TYR A 182 23.38 -19.07 51.24
C TYR A 182 23.94 -18.68 52.60
N GLN A 183 23.25 -17.79 53.29
CA GLN A 183 23.42 -17.62 54.73
C GLN A 183 22.59 -18.69 55.45
N VAL A 184 23.21 -19.31 56.44
CA VAL A 184 22.66 -20.35 57.30
C VAL A 184 22.64 -19.81 58.71
N ASP A 185 21.45 -19.62 59.26
CA ASP A 185 21.26 -19.18 60.64
C ASP A 185 20.83 -20.39 61.47
N ALA A 186 21.72 -20.84 62.37
CA ALA A 186 21.60 -22.10 63.10
C ALA A 186 21.63 -21.90 64.63
N PRO A 187 20.91 -22.70 65.43
CA PRO A 187 21.03 -22.65 66.89
C PRO A 187 22.40 -23.16 67.35
N TYR A 188 22.93 -22.59 68.44
CA TYR A 188 24.08 -23.17 69.14
C TYR A 188 23.72 -24.50 69.82
N ASP A 189 24.70 -25.39 70.04
CA ASP A 189 24.49 -26.72 70.63
C ASP A 189 23.93 -26.68 72.08
N ASN A 190 24.12 -25.56 72.80
CA ASN A 190 23.51 -25.31 74.12
C ASN A 190 22.07 -24.73 74.05
N CYS A 191 21.54 -24.52 72.85
CA CYS A 191 20.24 -23.93 72.53
C CYS A 191 20.06 -22.45 72.94
N GLU A 192 21.11 -21.74 73.35
CA GLU A 192 21.03 -20.33 73.73
C GLU A 192 21.46 -19.41 72.58
N GLY A 193 20.50 -19.08 71.72
CA GLY A 193 20.68 -18.19 70.57
C GLY A 193 21.17 -18.90 69.31
N THR A 194 21.48 -18.09 68.29
CA THR A 194 21.85 -18.55 66.94
C THR A 194 23.17 -17.96 66.47
N TYR A 195 23.84 -18.65 65.54
CA TYR A 195 24.98 -18.14 64.78
C TYR A 195 24.72 -18.22 63.27
N ALA A 196 25.29 -17.26 62.54
CA ALA A 196 25.22 -17.20 61.09
C ALA A 196 26.53 -17.69 60.47
N PHE A 197 26.44 -18.50 59.42
CA PHE A 197 27.58 -18.87 58.57
C PHE A 197 27.14 -19.01 57.11
N SER A 198 28.11 -19.06 56.18
CA SER A 198 27.82 -19.25 54.76
C SER A 198 27.94 -20.73 54.36
N SER A 199 26.98 -21.20 53.58
CA SER A 199 27.06 -22.43 52.80
C SER A 199 26.89 -22.10 51.32
N SER A 200 27.15 -23.06 50.44
CA SER A 200 26.97 -22.89 48.99
C SER A 200 26.34 -24.13 48.38
N VAL A 201 25.36 -23.92 47.51
CA VAL A 201 24.88 -24.96 46.60
C VAL A 201 25.56 -24.73 45.26
N LEU A 202 26.19 -25.77 44.72
CA LEU A 202 26.62 -25.84 43.33
C LEU A 202 25.50 -26.48 42.52
N LYS A 203 25.30 -26.08 41.28
CA LYS A 203 24.55 -26.87 40.30
C LYS A 203 25.41 -27.08 39.07
N ARG A 204 25.30 -28.27 38.48
CA ARG A 204 26.01 -28.68 37.28
C ARG A 204 25.09 -29.39 36.29
N ARG A 205 25.39 -29.26 35.01
CA ARG A 205 24.76 -30.03 33.93
C ARG A 205 25.81 -30.40 32.88
N ARG A 206 25.64 -31.54 32.22
CA ARG A 206 26.51 -31.98 31.13
C ARG A 206 26.04 -31.38 29.81
N THR A 207 26.86 -30.53 29.20
CA THR A 207 26.62 -29.94 27.88
C THR A 207 27.10 -30.89 26.78
N GLN A 208 26.47 -32.07 26.66
CA GLN A 208 26.82 -33.04 25.63
C GLN A 208 26.38 -32.53 24.26
N CYS A 209 27.32 -32.20 23.38
CA CYS A 209 26.98 -31.70 22.06
C CYS A 209 26.36 -32.77 21.15
N PRO A 210 25.38 -32.38 20.31
CA PRO A 210 24.60 -33.32 19.53
C PRO A 210 25.39 -33.96 18.38
N GLU A 211 26.28 -33.19 17.76
CA GLU A 211 27.01 -33.55 16.54
C GLU A 211 28.50 -33.78 16.76
N LYS A 212 29.05 -34.71 15.96
CA LYS A 212 30.46 -35.06 15.92
C LYS A 212 31.29 -33.79 15.62
N TYR A 213 32.39 -33.60 16.36
CA TYR A 213 33.29 -32.44 16.24
C TYR A 213 32.72 -31.06 16.66
N THR A 214 31.59 -31.00 17.38
CA THR A 214 31.10 -29.74 18.01
C THR A 214 31.36 -29.72 19.52
N ASP A 215 31.71 -28.54 20.04
CA ASP A 215 31.94 -28.29 21.47
C ASP A 215 31.00 -27.18 21.97
N TRP A 216 30.72 -27.13 23.28
CA TRP A 216 29.85 -26.11 23.87
C TRP A 216 30.57 -24.75 23.94
N LEU A 217 30.20 -23.82 23.05
CA LEU A 217 30.80 -22.49 22.99
C LEU A 217 29.97 -21.48 23.78
N ILE A 218 30.41 -21.16 25.00
CA ILE A 218 29.77 -20.15 25.88
C ILE A 218 29.55 -18.81 25.16
N SER A 219 30.44 -18.42 24.25
CA SER A 219 30.30 -17.20 23.41
C SER A 219 29.05 -17.17 22.53
N GLU A 220 28.49 -18.34 22.21
CA GLU A 220 27.33 -18.51 21.33
C GLU A 220 26.12 -19.11 22.04
N GLN A 221 26.29 -19.60 23.27
CA GLN A 221 25.27 -20.37 24.03
C GLN A 221 24.74 -21.58 23.25
N ALA A 222 25.62 -22.21 22.46
CA ALA A 222 25.31 -23.32 21.58
C ALA A 222 26.52 -24.25 21.43
N CYS A 223 26.25 -25.49 21.02
CA CYS A 223 27.24 -26.40 20.48
C CYS A 223 27.62 -25.96 19.06
N ALA A 224 28.93 -25.80 18.82
CA ALA A 224 29.46 -25.31 17.56
C ALA A 224 30.95 -25.66 17.38
N ASN A 225 31.45 -25.44 16.17
CA ASN A 225 32.87 -25.43 15.85
C ASN A 225 33.17 -24.18 14.99
N LYS A 226 34.20 -23.43 15.36
CA LYS A 226 34.57 -22.17 14.69
C LYS A 226 35.76 -22.30 13.72
N ASP A 227 36.41 -23.46 13.68
CA ASP A 227 37.63 -23.68 12.88
C ASP A 227 37.31 -24.25 11.49
N PHE A 228 36.19 -24.98 11.38
CA PHE A 228 35.70 -25.57 10.15
C PHE A 228 34.48 -24.80 9.64
N MET A 229 34.72 -24.00 8.60
CA MET A 229 33.76 -23.09 7.99
C MET A 229 33.96 -23.11 6.47
N ALA A 230 32.90 -22.81 5.72
CA ALA A 230 32.99 -22.66 4.26
C ALA A 230 32.14 -21.48 3.77
N THR A 231 32.70 -20.66 2.90
CA THR A 231 32.03 -19.46 2.37
C THR A 231 31.63 -19.66 0.92
N ILE A 232 30.35 -19.47 0.61
CA ILE A 232 29.83 -19.35 -0.75
C ILE A 232 29.78 -17.86 -1.11
N LYS A 233 30.45 -17.48 -2.20
CA LYS A 233 30.42 -16.12 -2.76
C LYS A 233 29.59 -16.08 -4.04
N VAL A 234 28.79 -15.03 -4.19
CA VAL A 234 27.98 -14.74 -5.40
C VAL A 234 27.83 -13.22 -5.57
N ALA A 235 27.66 -12.75 -6.80
CA ALA A 235 27.24 -11.36 -7.04
C ALA A 235 25.81 -11.17 -6.52
N ALA A 236 25.60 -10.20 -5.63
CA ALA A 236 24.30 -9.93 -5.03
C ALA A 236 23.42 -9.09 -5.98
N ASN A 237 22.13 -9.41 -6.02
CA ASN A 237 21.15 -8.50 -6.61
C ASN A 237 20.95 -7.32 -5.65
N GLN A 238 21.12 -6.09 -6.15
CA GLN A 238 20.92 -4.85 -5.40
C GLN A 238 19.56 -4.24 -5.71
N CYS A 239 18.91 -3.63 -4.71
CA CYS A 239 17.76 -2.75 -4.93
C CYS A 239 18.19 -1.49 -5.72
N ASP A 240 17.78 -1.36 -6.99
CA ASP A 240 17.72 -0.04 -7.65
C ASP A 240 16.68 0.82 -6.90
N ALA A 241 17.12 1.92 -6.26
CA ALA A 241 16.29 2.70 -5.34
C ALA A 241 15.21 3.58 -6.01
N ASP A 242 15.24 3.74 -7.34
CA ASP A 242 14.41 4.70 -8.07
C ASP A 242 13.10 4.07 -8.58
N VAL A 243 11.98 4.37 -7.89
CA VAL A 243 10.62 4.07 -8.36
C VAL A 243 10.24 5.04 -9.50
N GLY A 244 10.76 4.79 -10.70
CA GLY A 244 10.63 5.72 -11.82
C GLY A 244 11.00 5.13 -13.19
N SER A 245 10.20 4.17 -13.69
CA SER A 245 10.30 3.53 -15.03
C SER A 245 11.56 2.72 -15.38
N SER A 246 12.67 2.89 -14.66
CA SER A 246 13.97 2.27 -14.96
C SER A 246 14.28 1.00 -14.16
N SER A 247 13.36 0.51 -13.32
CA SER A 247 13.59 -0.63 -12.42
C SER A 247 13.82 -1.97 -13.13
N GLY A 248 13.21 -2.17 -14.30
CA GLY A 248 13.39 -3.38 -15.11
C GLY A 248 12.56 -4.60 -14.71
N LEU A 249 11.56 -4.47 -13.84
CA LEU A 249 10.66 -5.57 -13.47
C LEU A 249 9.47 -5.66 -14.46
N VAL A 250 9.22 -6.85 -15.03
CA VAL A 250 8.17 -7.09 -16.05
C VAL A 250 7.37 -8.38 -15.80
N GLY A 251 6.09 -8.40 -16.17
CA GLY A 251 5.25 -9.61 -16.27
C GLY A 251 5.25 -10.53 -15.05
N ASN A 252 4.56 -10.12 -13.97
CA ASN A 252 4.48 -10.82 -12.68
C ASN A 252 5.87 -11.27 -12.17
N PRO A 253 6.59 -10.41 -11.43
CA PRO A 253 7.78 -9.76 -11.95
C PRO A 253 8.98 -10.68 -12.23
N CYS A 254 9.59 -10.49 -13.39
CA CYS A 254 10.95 -10.94 -13.72
C CYS A 254 11.84 -9.71 -13.91
N ASP A 255 13.08 -9.74 -13.43
CA ASP A 255 14.05 -8.66 -13.65
C ASP A 255 14.77 -8.86 -15.00
N VAL A 256 14.64 -7.88 -15.89
CA VAL A 256 15.27 -7.91 -17.23
C VAL A 256 16.80 -7.81 -17.20
N LYS A 257 17.41 -7.32 -16.11
CA LYS A 257 18.86 -7.16 -15.93
C LYS A 257 19.51 -8.50 -15.60
N THR A 258 18.98 -9.19 -14.59
CA THR A 258 19.56 -10.43 -14.00
C THR A 258 18.91 -11.71 -14.51
N GLY A 259 17.63 -11.65 -14.90
CA GLY A 259 16.81 -12.82 -15.18
C GLY A 259 16.23 -13.50 -13.94
N GLU A 260 16.25 -12.85 -12.78
CA GLU A 260 15.56 -13.33 -11.59
C GLU A 260 14.03 -13.32 -11.76
N LYS A 261 13.36 -14.41 -11.37
CA LYS A 261 11.93 -14.38 -11.05
C LYS A 261 11.74 -13.88 -9.61
N PHE A 262 10.98 -12.81 -9.48
CA PHE A 262 10.56 -12.23 -8.21
C PHE A 262 9.06 -12.52 -7.99
N GLN A 263 8.64 -12.87 -6.77
CA GLN A 263 7.22 -13.06 -6.43
C GLN A 263 6.91 -12.47 -5.06
N ILE A 264 5.76 -11.80 -4.93
CA ILE A 264 5.26 -11.28 -3.65
C ILE A 264 3.97 -12.02 -3.30
N GLU A 265 3.90 -12.54 -2.08
CA GLU A 265 2.71 -13.21 -1.53
C GLU A 265 2.35 -12.58 -0.19
N ARG A 266 1.27 -11.80 -0.13
CA ARG A 266 0.75 -11.25 1.13
C ARG A 266 -0.13 -12.29 1.83
N ASP A 267 0.23 -12.65 3.04
CA ASP A 267 -0.50 -13.64 3.85
C ASP A 267 -1.62 -12.98 4.64
N PHE A 268 -1.35 -11.86 5.30
CA PHE A 268 -2.33 -11.06 6.03
C PHE A 268 -1.94 -9.58 6.15
N ASP A 269 -2.94 -8.77 6.47
CA ASP A 269 -2.84 -7.35 6.81
C ASP A 269 -3.77 -7.07 8.00
N LEU A 270 -3.21 -6.62 9.12
CA LEU A 270 -3.95 -6.32 10.36
C LEU A 270 -4.10 -4.80 10.58
N GLY A 271 -3.69 -3.96 9.63
CA GLY A 271 -3.70 -2.50 9.73
C GLY A 271 -2.58 -1.89 10.60
N TRP A 272 -2.08 -2.60 11.62
CA TRP A 272 -0.87 -2.23 12.39
C TRP A 272 0.38 -3.01 11.98
N ILE A 273 0.21 -4.08 11.20
CA ILE A 273 1.28 -4.92 10.66
C ILE A 273 0.77 -5.67 9.41
N ASP A 274 1.61 -5.83 8.39
CA ASP A 274 1.36 -6.70 7.24
C ASP A 274 2.46 -7.75 7.12
N PHE A 275 2.07 -8.99 6.83
CA PHE A 275 3.02 -10.07 6.60
C PHE A 275 3.00 -10.46 5.13
N SER A 276 4.11 -10.15 4.46
CA SER A 276 4.30 -10.41 3.04
C SER A 276 5.58 -11.24 2.86
N ARG A 277 5.45 -12.39 2.21
CA ARG A 277 6.57 -13.23 1.77
C ARG A 277 7.06 -12.78 0.40
N TYR A 278 8.36 -12.93 0.18
CA TYR A 278 9.05 -12.58 -1.05
C TYR A 278 9.84 -13.79 -1.55
N TYR A 279 9.79 -14.10 -2.84
CA TYR A 279 10.56 -15.18 -3.44
C TYR A 279 11.46 -14.67 -4.57
N HIS A 280 12.69 -15.18 -4.58
CA HIS A 280 13.80 -14.80 -5.45
C HIS A 280 14.46 -16.06 -6.02
N SER A 281 14.56 -16.18 -7.35
CA SER A 281 15.18 -17.34 -8.01
C SER A 281 16.70 -17.25 -8.17
N GLY A 282 17.33 -16.10 -7.89
CA GLY A 282 18.76 -15.86 -8.08
C GLY A 282 19.54 -15.53 -6.80
N ILE A 283 18.87 -15.08 -5.74
CA ILE A 283 19.52 -14.67 -4.47
C ILE A 283 19.73 -15.86 -3.53
N ALA A 284 20.96 -15.99 -3.02
CA ALA A 284 21.23 -16.73 -1.79
C ALA A 284 20.95 -15.82 -0.58
N THR A 285 20.11 -16.23 0.37
CA THR A 285 19.83 -15.45 1.61
C THR A 285 20.32 -16.18 2.85
N ALA A 286 20.65 -15.42 3.91
CA ALA A 286 21.07 -15.97 5.20
C ALA A 286 19.89 -16.43 6.07
N SER A 287 18.82 -15.62 6.11
CA SER A 287 17.54 -15.93 6.76
C SER A 287 16.54 -16.35 5.68
N SER A 288 16.34 -17.66 5.54
CA SER A 288 15.36 -18.22 4.61
C SER A 288 14.30 -18.99 5.41
N ASP A 289 13.55 -18.24 6.23
CA ASP A 289 12.60 -18.75 7.23
C ASP A 289 11.38 -19.46 6.61
N PHE A 290 11.25 -19.40 5.28
CA PHE A 290 10.28 -20.12 4.46
C PHE A 290 10.95 -21.05 3.42
N GLY A 291 12.23 -21.36 3.60
CA GLY A 291 12.97 -22.24 2.72
C GLY A 291 13.44 -21.58 1.43
N PRO A 292 14.35 -22.24 0.69
CA PRO A 292 15.27 -21.55 -0.19
C PRO A 292 14.63 -20.66 -1.27
N GLY A 293 15.17 -19.45 -1.40
CA GLY A 293 14.65 -18.39 -2.27
C GLY A 293 13.58 -17.54 -1.62
N TRP A 294 12.98 -17.94 -0.48
CA TRP A 294 12.00 -17.13 0.24
C TRP A 294 12.61 -16.30 1.39
N SER A 295 12.07 -15.09 1.57
CA SER A 295 12.20 -14.21 2.74
C SER A 295 10.83 -13.60 3.10
N HIS A 296 10.76 -12.71 4.10
CA HIS A 296 9.52 -12.05 4.50
C HIS A 296 9.71 -10.64 5.07
N SER A 297 8.64 -9.82 5.08
CA SER A 297 8.61 -8.38 5.43
C SER A 297 9.24 -7.98 6.77
N HIS A 298 9.55 -8.94 7.64
CA HIS A 298 10.11 -8.72 8.97
C HIS A 298 11.46 -9.42 9.23
N GLY A 299 12.01 -10.16 8.26
CA GLY A 299 13.34 -10.82 8.34
C GLY A 299 14.53 -9.88 8.09
N LEU A 300 14.30 -8.56 8.16
CA LEU A 300 15.27 -7.50 7.84
C LEU A 300 16.38 -7.42 8.90
N HIS A 301 17.65 -7.50 8.49
CA HIS A 301 18.80 -7.58 9.41
C HIS A 301 20.09 -6.99 8.82
N LEU A 302 21.05 -6.62 9.68
CA LEU A 302 22.36 -6.09 9.28
C LEU A 302 23.39 -7.20 9.07
N ALA A 303 24.11 -7.10 7.97
CA ALA A 303 25.30 -7.88 7.65
C ALA A 303 26.54 -7.08 8.12
N ILE A 304 27.11 -7.43 9.27
CA ILE A 304 28.16 -6.63 9.95
C ILE A 304 29.51 -7.37 9.94
N GLN A 305 30.55 -6.72 9.42
CA GLN A 305 31.94 -7.15 9.57
C GLN A 305 32.86 -5.95 9.91
N VAL A 306 34.12 -6.24 10.30
CA VAL A 306 35.08 -5.25 10.81
C VAL A 306 35.34 -4.07 9.85
N SER A 307 35.23 -4.30 8.54
CA SER A 307 35.54 -3.33 7.47
C SER A 307 34.37 -3.01 6.54
N SER A 308 33.21 -3.64 6.71
CA SER A 308 32.05 -3.51 5.81
C SER A 308 30.74 -3.73 6.54
N LEU A 309 29.69 -3.02 6.11
CA LEU A 309 28.35 -3.12 6.68
C LEU A 309 27.32 -3.08 5.55
N GLY A 310 26.38 -4.01 5.59
CA GLY A 310 25.25 -4.08 4.66
C GLY A 310 23.92 -4.31 5.39
N LEU A 311 22.84 -4.17 4.65
CA LEU A 311 21.49 -4.51 5.07
C LEU A 311 20.96 -5.63 4.16
N ILE A 312 20.41 -6.69 4.76
CA ILE A 312 19.53 -7.62 4.08
C ILE A 312 18.10 -7.16 4.35
N GLU A 313 17.39 -6.81 3.28
CA GLU A 313 16.02 -6.34 3.34
C GLU A 313 15.03 -7.47 3.69
N GLY A 314 13.82 -7.12 4.15
CA GLY A 314 12.75 -8.10 4.30
C GLY A 314 12.34 -8.77 2.98
N ASN A 315 12.59 -8.12 1.83
CA ASN A 315 12.44 -8.71 0.51
C ASN A 315 13.67 -9.50 0.03
N GLY A 316 14.67 -9.74 0.88
CA GLY A 316 15.84 -10.59 0.57
C GLY A 316 16.93 -9.93 -0.27
N TYR A 317 16.69 -8.75 -0.87
CA TYR A 317 17.75 -8.00 -1.56
C TYR A 317 18.81 -7.48 -0.58
N ALA A 318 20.02 -7.31 -1.11
CA ALA A 318 21.14 -6.72 -0.38
C ALA A 318 21.28 -5.23 -0.71
N VAL A 319 21.44 -4.40 0.31
CA VAL A 319 21.85 -2.99 0.19
C VAL A 319 23.23 -2.83 0.85
N PRO A 320 24.32 -2.67 0.08
CA PRO A 320 25.63 -2.34 0.64
C PRO A 320 25.66 -0.90 1.16
N PHE A 321 26.33 -0.67 2.29
CA PHE A 321 26.60 0.67 2.80
C PHE A 321 28.10 0.98 2.80
N ARG A 322 28.45 2.19 2.33
CA ARG A 322 29.83 2.71 2.34
C ARG A 322 30.08 3.48 3.62
N LYS A 323 31.23 3.29 4.28
CA LYS A 323 31.62 4.10 5.45
C LYS A 323 32.02 5.52 5.02
N ILE A 324 31.39 6.53 5.61
CA ILE A 324 31.57 7.97 5.37
C ILE A 324 31.73 8.67 6.73
N GLY A 325 32.98 8.89 7.16
CA GLY A 325 33.27 9.29 8.54
C GLY A 325 32.86 8.19 9.52
N GLU A 326 32.17 8.54 10.60
CA GLU A 326 31.66 7.56 11.58
C GLU A 326 30.32 6.90 11.18
N ASN A 327 29.72 7.34 10.07
CA ASN A 327 28.42 6.84 9.60
C ASN A 327 28.59 5.93 8.38
N TYR A 328 27.54 5.19 8.04
CA TYR A 328 27.44 4.39 6.83
C TYR A 328 26.31 4.93 5.95
N GLU A 329 26.51 5.04 4.64
CA GLU A 329 25.52 5.54 3.66
C GLU A 329 25.24 4.50 2.56
N ALA A 330 23.96 4.32 2.20
CA ALA A 330 23.52 3.32 1.24
C ALA A 330 24.02 3.60 -0.20
N THR A 331 24.63 2.58 -0.81
CA THR A 331 25.22 2.66 -2.16
C THR A 331 24.18 2.75 -3.28
N ASN A 332 22.92 2.41 -3.04
CA ASN A 332 21.87 2.44 -4.07
C ASN A 332 21.31 3.84 -4.39
N GLY A 333 21.62 4.86 -3.59
CA GLY A 333 21.17 6.24 -3.79
C GLY A 333 19.94 6.66 -2.97
N SER A 334 19.37 5.78 -2.15
CA SER A 334 18.20 6.04 -1.27
C SER A 334 18.42 7.11 -0.18
N GLY A 335 19.68 7.50 0.05
CA GLY A 335 20.08 8.39 1.15
C GLY A 335 20.05 7.73 2.53
N GLU A 336 19.65 6.47 2.64
CA GLU A 336 19.58 5.74 3.91
C GLU A 336 20.93 5.65 4.60
N ARG A 337 20.91 5.75 5.94
CA ARG A 337 22.15 5.79 6.74
C ARG A 337 22.08 4.91 7.96
N ILE A 338 23.21 4.30 8.30
CA ILE A 338 23.38 3.49 9.50
C ILE A 338 24.39 4.15 10.42
N THR A 339 24.00 4.32 11.69
CA THR A 339 24.78 4.99 12.74
C THR A 339 24.90 4.08 13.96
N ALA A 340 26.10 3.92 14.53
CA ALA A 340 26.28 3.20 15.79
C ALA A 340 25.73 4.02 16.97
N ASP A 341 25.11 3.34 17.94
CA ASP A 341 24.58 3.94 19.17
C ASP A 341 24.78 2.96 20.35
N GLY A 342 25.89 3.11 21.06
CA GLY A 342 26.33 2.16 22.09
C GLY A 342 26.50 0.75 21.52
N ASN A 343 25.77 -0.22 22.09
CA ASN A 343 25.74 -1.62 21.63
C ASN A 343 24.61 -1.88 20.60
N THR A 344 24.10 -0.83 19.94
CA THR A 344 23.03 -0.93 18.94
C THR A 344 23.39 -0.19 17.65
N TRP A 345 22.67 -0.48 16.58
CA TRP A 345 22.77 0.22 15.30
C TRP A 345 21.43 0.85 14.93
N LYS A 346 21.43 2.05 14.37
CA LYS A 346 20.22 2.75 13.91
C LYS A 346 20.29 3.02 12.41
N LEU A 347 19.32 2.48 11.67
CA LEU A 347 19.05 2.76 10.27
C LEU A 347 18.00 3.88 10.17
N HIS A 348 18.35 4.95 9.49
CA HIS A 348 17.49 6.12 9.25
C HIS A 348 16.91 6.06 7.85
N ARG A 349 15.61 5.73 7.76
CA ARG A 349 14.81 5.78 6.52
C ARG A 349 13.99 7.06 6.45
N SER A 350 13.55 7.42 5.25
CA SER A 350 12.71 8.60 5.01
C SER A 350 11.39 8.56 5.79
N ASP A 351 10.84 7.37 6.08
CA ASP A 351 9.57 7.12 6.79
C ASP A 351 9.73 6.71 8.27
N ALA A 352 10.86 6.07 8.62
CA ALA A 352 11.02 5.37 9.90
C ALA A 352 12.49 5.26 10.36
N ILE A 353 12.67 4.92 11.64
CA ILE A 353 13.96 4.52 12.24
C ILE A 353 13.87 3.05 12.61
N TYR A 354 14.85 2.25 12.21
CA TYR A 354 15.00 0.85 12.60
C TYR A 354 16.21 0.72 13.52
N THR A 355 16.06 0.08 14.68
CA THR A 355 17.15 -0.15 15.64
C THR A 355 17.47 -1.64 15.68
N PHE A 356 18.76 -2.00 15.64
CA PHE A 356 19.26 -3.38 15.65
C PHE A 356 20.18 -3.62 16.85
N ASP A 357 20.27 -4.87 17.30
CA ASP A 357 21.22 -5.28 18.34
C ASP A 357 22.67 -5.38 17.83
N ALA A 358 23.61 -5.68 18.72
CA ALA A 358 25.03 -5.86 18.39
C ALA A 358 25.32 -7.04 17.43
N LYS A 359 24.39 -8.00 17.28
CA LYS A 359 24.46 -9.09 16.30
C LYS A 359 23.76 -8.73 14.97
N GLY A 360 23.27 -7.50 14.82
CA GLY A 360 22.61 -7.02 13.60
C GLY A 360 21.14 -7.41 13.46
N ARG A 361 20.52 -8.00 14.49
CA ARG A 361 19.10 -8.41 14.46
C ARG A 361 18.20 -7.23 14.75
N LEU A 362 17.11 -7.07 13.99
CA LEU A 362 16.17 -5.96 14.16
C LEU A 362 15.50 -6.04 15.54
N PHE A 363 15.63 -4.99 16.35
CA PHE A 363 15.08 -4.90 17.71
C PHE A 363 13.80 -4.05 17.73
N SER A 364 13.77 -2.93 16.99
CA SER A 364 12.57 -2.09 16.87
C SER A 364 12.47 -1.33 15.55
N ARG A 365 11.24 -1.00 15.15
CA ARG A 365 10.90 -0.06 14.07
C ARG A 365 9.99 1.02 14.66
N MET A 366 10.29 2.29 14.41
CA MET A 366 9.46 3.45 14.80
C MET A 366 9.20 4.34 13.58
N THR A 367 7.95 4.69 13.30
CA THR A 367 7.55 5.57 12.18
C THR A 367 7.34 7.03 12.65
N ASP A 368 7.40 7.98 11.71
CA ASP A 368 7.30 9.43 12.02
C ASP A 368 5.95 9.84 12.68
N ASP A 369 4.89 9.02 12.54
CA ASP A 369 3.59 9.19 13.19
C ASP A 369 3.54 8.71 14.67
N GLY A 370 4.62 8.07 15.14
CA GLY A 370 4.75 7.51 16.49
C GLY A 370 4.34 6.04 16.61
N ALA A 371 3.84 5.40 15.56
CA ALA A 371 3.60 3.96 15.59
C ALA A 371 4.94 3.19 15.69
N GLY A 372 4.89 1.99 16.27
CA GLY A 372 6.11 1.23 16.55
C GLY A 372 5.89 -0.26 16.75
N LEU A 373 6.91 -1.02 16.34
CA LEU A 373 7.00 -2.48 16.46
C LEU A 373 8.28 -2.85 17.20
N LEU A 374 8.18 -3.79 18.13
CA LEU A 374 9.25 -4.40 18.91
C LEU A 374 9.39 -5.86 18.49
N TYR A 375 10.63 -6.34 18.37
CA TYR A 375 10.96 -7.64 17.81
C TYR A 375 11.68 -8.48 18.87
N ALA A 376 11.19 -9.70 19.10
CA ALA A 376 11.74 -10.64 20.07
C ALA A 376 12.10 -11.97 19.40
N TYR A 377 13.19 -12.56 19.87
CA TYR A 377 13.82 -13.74 19.29
C TYR A 377 13.80 -14.90 20.29
N ASP A 378 13.80 -16.14 19.79
CA ASP A 378 13.94 -17.33 20.62
C ASP A 378 15.41 -17.59 21.04
N SER A 379 15.62 -18.70 21.76
CA SER A 379 16.95 -19.14 22.20
C SER A 379 17.91 -19.52 21.07
N GLU A 380 17.40 -19.88 19.89
CA GLU A 380 18.19 -20.16 18.69
C GLU A 380 18.44 -18.87 17.87
N GLY A 381 17.90 -17.74 18.32
CA GLY A 381 18.09 -16.43 17.72
C GLY A 381 17.15 -16.12 16.55
N ARG A 382 16.12 -16.95 16.31
CA ARG A 382 15.11 -16.76 15.26
C ARG A 382 13.98 -15.85 15.71
N LEU A 383 13.35 -15.10 14.80
CA LEU A 383 12.29 -14.13 15.13
C LEU A 383 11.03 -14.87 15.58
N SER A 384 10.69 -14.78 16.87
CA SER A 384 9.58 -15.55 17.48
C SER A 384 8.33 -14.71 17.73
N LYS A 385 8.48 -13.40 17.95
CA LYS A 385 7.34 -12.51 18.22
C LYS A 385 7.60 -11.08 17.75
N ILE A 386 6.59 -10.46 17.15
CA ILE A 386 6.56 -9.02 16.84
C ILE A 386 5.42 -8.40 17.63
N THR A 387 5.66 -7.33 18.38
CA THR A 387 4.71 -6.69 19.29
C THR A 387 4.60 -5.19 19.03
N SER A 388 3.39 -4.65 18.88
CA SER A 388 3.16 -3.22 18.74
C SER A 388 3.25 -2.48 20.08
N LEU A 389 3.38 -1.16 20.05
CA LEU A 389 3.36 -0.35 21.28
C LEU A 389 2.02 -0.42 22.05
N GLN A 390 0.92 -0.83 21.40
CA GLN A 390 -0.37 -1.15 22.04
C GLN A 390 -0.46 -2.60 22.58
N GLY A 391 0.65 -3.35 22.63
CA GLY A 391 0.65 -4.74 23.11
C GLY A 391 -0.02 -5.76 22.18
N ARG A 392 -0.45 -5.38 20.97
CA ARG A 392 -0.83 -6.38 19.95
C ARG A 392 0.40 -7.14 19.52
N SER A 393 0.26 -8.41 19.20
CA SER A 393 1.40 -9.21 18.73
C SER A 393 1.02 -10.25 17.69
N VAL A 394 2.00 -10.57 16.85
CA VAL A 394 2.02 -11.79 16.06
C VAL A 394 3.12 -12.70 16.61
N ASP A 395 2.78 -13.97 16.76
CA ASP A 395 3.64 -15.03 17.27
C ASP A 395 3.97 -15.98 16.10
N LEU A 396 5.27 -16.12 15.82
CA LEU A 396 5.84 -16.95 14.77
C LEU A 396 6.31 -18.26 15.42
N ARG A 397 5.78 -19.39 14.96
CA ARG A 397 6.21 -20.72 15.41
C ARG A 397 6.95 -21.42 14.29
N TYR A 398 8.13 -21.95 14.62
CA TYR A 398 8.95 -22.75 13.72
C TYR A 398 8.50 -24.23 13.74
N ALA A 399 8.98 -25.02 12.78
CA ALA A 399 8.69 -26.45 12.67
C ALA A 399 9.64 -27.28 13.56
N ASP A 400 9.48 -28.61 13.53
CA ASP A 400 10.33 -29.55 14.26
C ASP A 400 11.25 -30.35 13.31
N GLY A 401 12.30 -30.96 13.89
CA GLY A 401 13.16 -31.93 13.22
C GLY A 401 13.92 -31.33 12.03
N ALA A 402 13.89 -32.01 10.88
CA ALA A 402 14.67 -31.63 9.69
C ALA A 402 14.27 -30.28 9.05
N ASN A 403 13.16 -29.65 9.48
CA ASN A 403 12.74 -28.30 9.05
C ASN A 403 12.79 -27.29 10.21
N LYS A 404 13.53 -27.57 11.31
CA LYS A 404 13.47 -26.82 12.59
C LYS A 404 13.57 -25.29 12.46
N ASP A 405 14.28 -24.79 11.45
CA ASP A 405 14.51 -23.34 11.25
C ASP A 405 13.51 -22.68 10.29
N LEU A 406 12.44 -23.39 9.88
CA LEU A 406 11.40 -22.88 8.99
C LEU A 406 10.10 -22.60 9.76
N ILE A 407 9.43 -21.46 9.46
CA ILE A 407 8.19 -21.03 10.11
C ILE A 407 7.04 -22.00 9.75
N ALA A 408 6.54 -22.74 10.73
CA ALA A 408 5.38 -23.62 10.58
C ALA A 408 4.04 -22.87 10.65
N SER A 409 3.96 -21.78 11.42
CA SER A 409 2.75 -20.94 11.47
C SER A 409 3.01 -19.51 11.99
N VAL A 410 2.13 -18.59 11.61
CA VAL A 410 2.00 -17.27 12.21
C VAL A 410 0.60 -17.11 12.78
N SER A 411 0.51 -16.62 14.02
CA SER A 411 -0.74 -16.44 14.77
C SER A 411 -0.78 -15.07 15.45
N SER A 412 -1.97 -14.57 15.83
CA SER A 412 -2.12 -13.37 16.65
C SER A 412 -3.11 -13.63 17.78
N ALA A 413 -2.73 -13.35 19.02
CA ALA A 413 -3.52 -13.66 20.22
C ALA A 413 -4.04 -15.13 20.26
N GLY A 414 -3.23 -16.08 19.78
CA GLY A 414 -3.57 -17.50 19.67
C GLY A 414 -4.39 -17.89 18.43
N VAL A 415 -4.97 -16.94 17.70
CA VAL A 415 -5.70 -17.20 16.44
C VAL A 415 -4.70 -17.42 15.31
N LEU A 416 -4.80 -18.57 14.63
CA LEU A 416 -3.98 -18.89 13.46
C LEU A 416 -4.32 -17.94 12.29
N LEU A 417 -3.31 -17.26 11.75
CA LEU A 417 -3.46 -16.40 10.57
C LEU A 417 -3.04 -17.14 9.30
N SER A 418 -1.94 -17.89 9.37
CA SER A 418 -1.43 -18.72 8.27
C SER A 418 -0.55 -19.86 8.79
N ALA A 419 -0.68 -21.04 8.19
CA ALA A 419 0.17 -22.22 8.43
C ALA A 419 0.87 -22.65 7.15
N TYR A 420 2.09 -23.16 7.27
CA TYR A 420 3.01 -23.41 6.15
C TYR A 420 3.42 -24.89 6.14
N THR A 421 3.56 -25.49 4.97
CA THR A 421 4.10 -26.87 4.83
C THR A 421 5.26 -26.90 3.85
N TYR A 422 6.16 -27.87 4.03
CA TYR A 422 7.45 -27.93 3.33
C TYR A 422 7.66 -29.27 2.63
N ASP A 423 8.39 -29.25 1.52
CA ASP A 423 8.87 -30.43 0.80
C ASP A 423 10.38 -30.29 0.54
N GLN A 424 11.18 -31.13 1.19
CA GLN A 424 12.66 -31.07 1.14
C GLN A 424 13.19 -29.66 1.48
N GLY A 425 12.63 -29.04 2.53
CA GLY A 425 12.96 -27.67 2.96
C GLY A 425 12.38 -26.54 2.08
N ARG A 426 11.65 -26.83 1.00
CA ARG A 426 11.03 -25.82 0.12
C ARG A 426 9.59 -25.54 0.54
N LEU A 427 9.13 -24.29 0.58
CA LEU A 427 7.73 -23.96 0.90
C LEU A 427 6.77 -24.58 -0.12
N LYS A 428 6.00 -25.58 0.30
CA LYS A 428 5.05 -26.32 -0.52
C LYS A 428 3.68 -25.64 -0.56
N SER A 429 3.18 -25.17 0.58
CA SER A 429 1.84 -24.57 0.68
C SER A 429 1.72 -23.58 1.82
N VAL A 430 0.79 -22.62 1.68
CA VAL A 430 0.25 -21.82 2.78
C VAL A 430 -1.25 -22.08 2.89
N THR A 431 -1.73 -22.33 4.10
CA THR A 431 -3.16 -22.43 4.45
C THR A 431 -3.53 -21.22 5.30
N PHE A 432 -4.49 -20.42 4.85
CA PHE A 432 -4.95 -19.21 5.52
C PHE A 432 -6.02 -19.49 6.59
N ALA A 433 -6.37 -18.47 7.38
CA ALA A 433 -7.34 -18.55 8.48
C ALA A 433 -8.79 -18.99 8.10
N ASP A 434 -9.13 -19.05 6.82
CA ASP A 434 -10.40 -19.56 6.29
C ASP A 434 -10.31 -21.01 5.76
N GLY A 435 -9.13 -21.63 5.82
CA GLY A 435 -8.84 -22.94 5.23
C GLY A 435 -8.48 -22.90 3.73
N GLY A 436 -8.49 -21.73 3.08
CA GLY A 436 -8.02 -21.57 1.71
C GLY A 436 -6.52 -21.87 1.62
N MET A 437 -6.12 -22.69 0.65
CA MET A 437 -4.73 -23.10 0.47
C MET A 437 -4.13 -22.60 -0.84
N ARG A 438 -2.97 -21.97 -0.78
CA ARG A 438 -2.12 -21.64 -1.93
C ARG A 438 -0.92 -22.59 -1.99
N VAL A 439 -0.63 -23.15 -3.15
CA VAL A 439 0.40 -24.19 -3.36
C VAL A 439 1.45 -23.73 -4.36
N TYR A 440 2.71 -24.04 -4.09
CA TYR A 440 3.88 -23.60 -4.84
C TYR A 440 4.58 -24.80 -5.50
N HIS A 441 4.97 -24.64 -6.77
CA HIS A 441 5.47 -25.73 -7.60
C HIS A 441 6.95 -25.54 -7.96
N TYR A 442 7.71 -26.63 -7.96
CA TYR A 442 9.16 -26.67 -8.16
C TYR A 442 9.54 -27.85 -9.07
N GLU A 443 9.14 -27.76 -10.33
CA GLU A 443 9.13 -28.89 -11.27
C GLU A 443 10.39 -28.99 -12.14
N ASP A 444 11.23 -27.95 -12.18
CA ASP A 444 12.46 -27.93 -12.98
C ASP A 444 13.58 -28.67 -12.24
N LEU A 445 13.87 -29.90 -12.67
CA LEU A 445 14.89 -30.76 -12.05
C LEU A 445 16.32 -30.22 -12.22
N ARG A 446 16.57 -29.26 -13.13
CA ARG A 446 17.86 -28.56 -13.23
C ARG A 446 18.05 -27.57 -12.08
N PHE A 447 16.96 -27.01 -11.57
CA PHE A 447 16.93 -25.93 -10.59
C PHE A 447 15.85 -26.23 -9.52
N SER A 448 16.13 -27.18 -8.62
CA SER A 448 15.13 -27.68 -7.64
C SER A 448 14.58 -26.63 -6.67
N ARG A 449 15.19 -25.44 -6.58
CA ARG A 449 14.73 -24.27 -5.81
C ARG A 449 13.90 -23.28 -6.64
N HIS A 450 13.79 -23.47 -7.96
CA HIS A 450 13.11 -22.54 -8.86
C HIS A 450 11.60 -22.76 -8.87
N LEU A 451 10.86 -21.73 -8.47
CA LEU A 451 9.41 -21.72 -8.50
C LEU A 451 8.94 -21.77 -9.95
N THR A 452 8.30 -22.86 -10.37
CA THR A 452 7.74 -23.07 -11.72
C THR A 452 6.27 -22.69 -11.83
N GLY A 453 5.57 -22.45 -10.72
CA GLY A 453 4.19 -21.99 -10.74
C GLY A 453 3.51 -21.90 -9.38
N ILE A 454 2.28 -21.40 -9.40
CA ILE A 454 1.44 -21.19 -8.20
C ILE A 454 0.04 -21.71 -8.50
N THR A 455 -0.56 -22.41 -7.54
CA THR A 455 -1.96 -22.82 -7.52
C THR A 455 -2.70 -22.06 -6.44
N SER A 456 -3.76 -21.35 -6.83
CA SER A 456 -4.55 -20.48 -5.95
C SER A 456 -5.59 -21.26 -5.15
N GLU A 457 -6.22 -20.56 -4.21
CA GLU A 457 -7.18 -21.05 -3.20
C GLU A 457 -8.46 -21.69 -3.79
N ASN A 458 -8.64 -21.64 -5.12
CA ASN A 458 -9.68 -22.35 -5.88
C ASN A 458 -9.20 -23.71 -6.46
N GLY A 459 -7.96 -24.12 -6.20
CA GLY A 459 -7.36 -25.37 -6.71
C GLY A 459 -6.86 -25.30 -8.15
N GLN A 460 -6.86 -24.13 -8.81
CA GLN A 460 -6.37 -23.97 -10.18
C GLN A 460 -4.94 -23.42 -10.23
N ARG A 461 -4.11 -23.90 -11.17
CA ARG A 461 -2.76 -23.36 -11.41
C ARG A 461 -2.86 -21.98 -12.06
N PHE A 462 -2.88 -20.96 -11.20
CA PHE A 462 -2.97 -19.56 -11.57
C PHE A 462 -1.75 -19.05 -12.34
N SER A 463 -0.53 -19.44 -11.94
CA SER A 463 0.72 -18.94 -12.55
C SER A 463 1.65 -20.05 -13.04
N THR A 464 2.40 -19.79 -14.10
CA THR A 464 3.47 -20.66 -14.61
C THR A 464 4.70 -19.84 -15.03
N TYR A 465 5.88 -20.33 -14.66
CA TYR A 465 7.18 -19.68 -14.85
C TYR A 465 8.17 -20.69 -15.46
N ALA A 466 9.04 -20.25 -16.38
CA ALA A 466 9.99 -21.12 -17.09
C ALA A 466 11.37 -20.48 -17.21
N TYR A 467 12.42 -21.31 -17.22
CA TYR A 467 13.82 -20.88 -17.09
C TYR A 467 14.74 -21.45 -18.18
N ASP A 468 15.80 -20.71 -18.54
CA ASP A 468 16.87 -21.19 -19.44
C ASP A 468 17.86 -22.13 -18.74
N ASP A 469 18.84 -22.66 -19.48
CA ASP A 469 19.87 -23.58 -18.97
C ASP A 469 20.87 -22.95 -17.97
N VAL A 470 20.69 -21.67 -17.61
CA VAL A 470 21.44 -21.00 -16.54
C VAL A 470 20.54 -20.38 -15.47
N GLY A 471 19.25 -20.78 -15.43
CA GLY A 471 18.31 -20.45 -14.36
C GLY A 471 17.68 -19.07 -14.45
N ARG A 472 17.77 -18.38 -15.60
CA ARG A 472 17.11 -17.09 -15.85
C ARG A 472 15.69 -17.30 -16.37
N ALA A 473 14.74 -16.52 -15.85
CA ALA A 473 13.33 -16.58 -16.23
C ALA A 473 13.14 -16.12 -17.70
N VAL A 474 12.78 -17.07 -18.58
CA VAL A 474 12.48 -16.80 -20.00
C VAL A 474 10.98 -16.66 -20.26
N SER A 475 10.12 -17.07 -19.33
CA SER A 475 8.69 -16.77 -19.38
C SER A 475 8.08 -16.68 -17.98
N SER A 476 7.11 -15.79 -17.83
CA SER A 476 6.23 -15.68 -16.67
C SER A 476 4.84 -15.29 -17.16
N GLN A 477 3.81 -16.05 -16.77
CA GLN A 477 2.44 -15.87 -17.24
C GLN A 477 1.42 -16.40 -16.23
N HIS A 478 0.20 -15.89 -16.29
CA HIS A 478 -0.96 -16.56 -15.69
C HIS A 478 -1.57 -17.59 -16.65
N ILE A 479 -2.54 -18.34 -16.15
CA ILE A 479 -3.27 -19.36 -16.92
C ILE A 479 -3.86 -18.79 -18.22
N GLY A 480 -3.71 -19.54 -19.31
CA GLY A 480 -4.10 -19.13 -20.66
C GLY A 480 -3.08 -18.26 -21.41
N GLY A 481 -2.07 -17.71 -20.72
CA GLY A 481 -1.13 -16.72 -21.28
C GLY A 481 -1.39 -15.29 -20.79
N ALA A 482 -2.43 -15.10 -19.96
CA ALA A 482 -2.79 -13.81 -19.40
C ALA A 482 -1.66 -13.15 -18.60
N ASP A 483 -1.54 -11.83 -18.72
CA ASP A 483 -0.47 -10.97 -18.18
C ASP A 483 0.96 -11.48 -18.47
N GLY A 484 1.09 -12.29 -19.54
CA GLY A 484 2.29 -13.03 -19.89
C GLY A 484 3.42 -12.18 -20.47
N VAL A 485 4.65 -12.64 -20.20
CA VAL A 485 5.87 -12.17 -20.86
C VAL A 485 6.76 -13.34 -21.29
N ALA A 486 7.54 -13.10 -22.34
CA ALA A 486 8.70 -13.90 -22.72
C ALA A 486 9.96 -13.01 -22.76
N LEU A 487 11.08 -13.49 -22.22
CA LEU A 487 12.32 -12.73 -22.09
C LEU A 487 13.45 -13.42 -22.88
N ALA A 488 14.10 -12.67 -23.77
CA ALA A 488 15.24 -13.13 -24.56
C ALA A 488 16.49 -12.28 -24.27
N TYR A 489 17.49 -12.90 -23.68
CA TYR A 489 18.73 -12.27 -23.22
C TYR A 489 19.81 -12.21 -24.32
N SER A 490 20.66 -11.19 -24.27
CA SER A 490 21.84 -11.04 -25.14
C SER A 490 22.94 -10.25 -24.43
N SER A 491 24.17 -10.26 -24.95
CA SER A 491 25.27 -9.41 -24.46
C SER A 491 25.03 -7.89 -24.50
N ALA A 492 23.93 -7.42 -25.10
CA ALA A 492 23.60 -6.00 -25.27
C ALA A 492 22.33 -5.55 -24.53
N GLY A 493 21.56 -6.48 -23.97
CA GLY A 493 20.25 -6.21 -23.39
C GLY A 493 19.26 -7.38 -23.48
N THR A 494 18.06 -7.15 -22.96
CA THR A 494 16.96 -8.13 -22.91
C THR A 494 15.79 -7.67 -23.77
N ILE A 495 15.31 -8.51 -24.67
CA ILE A 495 14.05 -8.30 -25.40
C ILE A 495 12.94 -8.96 -24.60
N VAL A 496 12.04 -8.14 -24.04
CA VAL A 496 10.77 -8.60 -23.46
C VAL A 496 9.72 -8.59 -24.56
N THR A 497 8.98 -9.68 -24.71
CA THR A 497 7.74 -9.73 -25.50
C THR A 497 6.57 -9.84 -24.53
N ASP A 498 5.60 -8.94 -24.61
CA ASP A 498 4.39 -8.93 -23.78
C ASP A 498 3.25 -9.78 -24.38
N ALA A 499 2.15 -9.90 -23.63
CA ALA A 499 0.95 -10.65 -24.00
C ALA A 499 0.24 -10.16 -25.27
N LEU A 500 0.54 -8.96 -25.78
CA LEU A 500 0.04 -8.45 -27.07
C LEU A 500 1.03 -8.70 -28.23
N GLY A 501 2.12 -9.42 -27.96
CA GLY A 501 3.26 -9.57 -28.87
C GLY A 501 4.11 -8.30 -29.00
N GLY A 502 3.86 -7.27 -28.18
CA GLY A 502 4.62 -6.05 -28.13
C GLY A 502 6.04 -6.33 -27.62
N LYS A 503 7.06 -5.76 -28.28
CA LYS A 503 8.47 -6.05 -27.97
C LYS A 503 9.18 -4.83 -27.42
N SER A 504 9.75 -4.96 -26.22
CA SER A 504 10.52 -3.93 -25.51
C SER A 504 11.94 -4.42 -25.20
N THR A 505 12.95 -3.86 -25.85
CA THR A 505 14.38 -4.17 -25.67
C THR A 505 15.03 -3.24 -24.64
N TYR A 506 15.31 -3.79 -23.47
CA TYR A 506 16.00 -3.13 -22.36
C TYR A 506 17.52 -3.27 -22.58
N ALA A 507 18.16 -2.19 -23.05
CA ALA A 507 19.61 -2.15 -23.20
C ALA A 507 20.28 -1.72 -21.89
N MET A 508 21.48 -2.23 -21.64
CA MET A 508 22.19 -2.06 -20.38
C MET A 508 23.28 -0.99 -20.45
N THR A 509 23.69 -0.49 -19.29
CA THR A 509 24.97 0.23 -19.11
C THR A 509 26.11 -0.79 -19.10
N ASN A 510 27.34 -0.35 -19.44
CA ASN A 510 28.51 -1.17 -19.21
C ASN A 510 28.69 -1.39 -17.70
N ALA A 511 28.85 -2.66 -17.29
CA ALA A 511 28.93 -3.05 -15.89
C ALA A 511 30.18 -2.51 -15.19
N GLY A 512 31.35 -2.53 -15.85
CA GLY A 512 32.62 -2.06 -15.26
C GLY A 512 33.07 -2.78 -13.99
N GLY A 513 32.47 -3.93 -13.64
CA GLY A 513 32.66 -4.62 -12.34
C GLY A 513 31.57 -4.35 -11.31
N GLN A 514 30.44 -3.74 -11.71
CA GLN A 514 29.26 -3.44 -10.89
C GLN A 514 27.96 -3.87 -11.59
N ALA A 515 26.83 -3.87 -10.86
CA ALA A 515 25.53 -4.20 -11.43
C ALA A 515 25.17 -3.31 -12.64
N PRO A 516 24.69 -3.87 -13.77
CA PRO A 516 24.28 -3.09 -14.94
C PRO A 516 22.92 -2.42 -14.70
N LYS A 517 22.88 -1.08 -14.75
CA LYS A 517 21.63 -0.30 -14.79
C LYS A 517 21.11 -0.21 -16.23
N ILE A 518 19.80 -0.05 -16.43
CA ILE A 518 19.18 0.07 -17.76
C ILE A 518 19.58 1.40 -18.42
N SER A 519 20.25 1.33 -19.57
CA SER A 519 20.62 2.53 -20.36
C SER A 519 19.52 2.97 -21.32
N ALA A 520 18.67 2.05 -21.80
CA ALA A 520 17.57 2.33 -22.74
C ALA A 520 16.46 1.27 -22.76
N ILE A 521 15.25 1.63 -23.24
CA ILE A 521 14.07 0.71 -23.34
C ILE A 521 13.35 0.87 -24.70
N THR A 522 13.50 -0.08 -25.62
CA THR A 522 13.19 0.09 -27.06
C THR A 522 11.99 -0.72 -27.53
N ASN A 523 10.88 -0.08 -27.95
CA ASN A 523 9.70 -0.80 -28.45
C ASN A 523 9.11 -0.24 -29.75
N GLY A 524 7.90 -0.63 -30.13
CA GLY A 524 7.23 -0.18 -31.36
C GLY A 524 7.04 1.33 -31.48
N ALA A 525 7.10 2.06 -30.36
CA ALA A 525 7.21 3.51 -30.35
C ALA A 525 8.56 4.03 -29.81
N GLY A 526 9.65 3.23 -29.76
CA GLY A 526 11.03 3.76 -29.77
C GLY A 526 12.17 3.07 -29.00
N THR A 527 12.89 3.81 -28.13
CA THR A 527 14.10 3.57 -27.28
C THR A 527 14.14 4.56 -26.09
N VAL A 528 14.02 4.21 -24.79
CA VAL A 528 14.26 5.12 -23.61
C VAL A 528 15.74 5.44 -23.45
N SER A 529 16.11 6.44 -22.64
CA SER A 529 17.51 6.74 -22.32
C SER A 529 17.62 7.27 -20.90
N TYR A 530 18.55 6.68 -20.18
CA TYR A 530 18.98 7.09 -18.85
C TYR A 530 20.51 7.18 -18.86
N THR A 531 21.05 8.36 -18.57
CA THR A 531 22.48 8.51 -18.24
C THR A 531 22.61 8.57 -16.73
N TYR A 532 23.66 7.96 -16.20
CA TYR A 532 23.96 7.94 -14.77
C TYR A 532 25.29 8.66 -14.53
N TYR A 533 25.48 9.18 -13.32
CA TYR A 533 26.79 9.69 -12.91
C TYR A 533 27.82 8.55 -12.89
N ASP A 534 29.06 8.85 -13.31
CA ASP A 534 30.17 7.90 -13.22
C ASP A 534 30.49 7.59 -11.75
N GLN A 535 30.90 6.36 -11.46
CA GLN A 535 31.22 5.91 -10.10
C GLN A 535 32.38 6.70 -9.47
N SER A 536 33.30 7.26 -10.27
CA SER A 536 34.38 8.13 -9.78
C SER A 536 33.90 9.53 -9.36
N VAL A 537 32.68 9.92 -9.74
CA VAL A 537 32.07 11.22 -9.44
C VAL A 537 30.95 11.06 -8.39
N ASP A 538 30.14 10.02 -8.52
CA ASP A 538 29.13 9.63 -7.54
C ASP A 538 29.10 8.10 -7.42
N TYR A 539 29.65 7.57 -6.32
CA TYR A 539 29.76 6.13 -6.07
C TYR A 539 28.41 5.40 -6.11
N ARG A 540 27.30 6.12 -5.90
CA ARG A 540 25.91 5.61 -5.97
C ARG A 540 25.38 5.44 -7.40
N ARG A 541 26.10 5.95 -8.42
CA ARG A 541 25.72 5.95 -9.84
C ARG A 541 24.26 6.38 -10.03
N ARG A 542 23.87 7.51 -9.42
CA ARG A 542 22.50 8.06 -9.49
C ARG A 542 22.16 8.55 -10.89
N LEU A 543 20.86 8.63 -11.21
CA LEU A 543 20.36 9.13 -12.49
C LEU A 543 20.85 10.57 -12.72
N SER A 544 21.34 10.88 -13.92
CA SER A 544 21.84 12.21 -14.30
C SER A 544 20.95 12.88 -15.35
N THR A 545 20.47 12.13 -16.35
CA THR A 545 19.49 12.65 -17.32
C THR A 545 18.61 11.53 -17.86
N MET A 546 17.30 11.77 -17.90
CA MET A 546 16.31 10.99 -18.64
C MET A 546 15.93 11.73 -19.94
N THR A 547 15.56 11.01 -20.99
CA THR A 547 15.03 11.59 -22.24
C THR A 547 13.71 10.92 -22.66
N ASP A 548 12.76 11.67 -23.23
CA ASP A 548 11.39 11.24 -23.61
C ASP A 548 11.20 10.92 -25.13
N ARG A 549 10.03 10.39 -25.53
CA ARG A 549 9.76 9.87 -26.90
C ARG A 549 9.89 10.92 -27.99
N ARG A 550 9.86 12.19 -27.60
CA ARG A 550 9.97 13.38 -28.43
C ARG A 550 11.37 14.03 -28.36
N GLY A 551 12.24 13.55 -27.46
CA GLY A 551 13.61 14.06 -27.25
C GLY A 551 13.75 15.06 -26.11
N ILE A 552 12.68 15.34 -25.36
CA ILE A 552 12.70 16.25 -24.21
C ILE A 552 13.53 15.64 -23.09
N GLN A 553 14.32 16.45 -22.38
CA GLN A 553 15.18 15.99 -21.29
C GLN A 553 14.67 16.41 -19.91
N THR A 554 14.79 15.49 -18.94
CA THR A 554 14.70 15.79 -17.51
C THR A 554 16.07 15.52 -16.88
N LYS A 555 16.68 16.56 -16.31
CA LYS A 555 18.04 16.49 -15.74
C LYS A 555 17.99 16.43 -14.23
N HIS A 556 18.79 15.54 -13.66
CA HIS A 556 18.93 15.29 -12.23
C HIS A 556 20.32 15.74 -11.81
N THR A 557 20.43 16.61 -10.82
CA THR A 557 21.69 17.12 -10.27
C THR A 557 21.67 16.98 -8.75
N TYR A 558 22.79 16.58 -8.16
CA TYR A 558 22.92 16.39 -6.72
C TYR A 558 24.11 17.17 -6.19
N SER A 559 23.97 17.77 -5.00
CA SER A 559 25.05 18.45 -4.28
C SER A 559 24.87 18.30 -2.78
N GLU A 560 25.98 18.10 -2.06
CA GLU A 560 26.01 18.16 -0.60
C GLU A 560 26.32 19.60 -0.16
N THR A 561 25.63 20.10 0.87
CA THR A 561 25.78 21.47 1.40
C THR A 561 25.50 21.51 2.91
N THR A 562 25.51 22.70 3.51
CA THR A 562 25.13 22.91 4.92
C THR A 562 24.08 24.03 5.02
N GLU A 563 22.86 23.69 5.47
CA GLU A 563 21.80 24.66 5.78
C GLU A 563 21.63 24.77 7.30
N ASN A 564 21.71 25.97 7.87
CA ASN A 564 21.53 26.23 9.30
C ASN A 564 22.40 25.35 10.23
N GLY A 565 23.59 24.95 9.78
CA GLY A 565 24.50 24.05 10.52
C GLY A 565 24.20 22.55 10.37
N ILE A 566 23.13 22.18 9.65
CA ILE A 566 22.80 20.80 9.30
C ILE A 566 23.37 20.50 7.91
N ASN A 567 24.05 19.37 7.74
CA ASN A 567 24.51 18.92 6.42
C ASN A 567 23.33 18.37 5.62
N VAL A 568 23.17 18.79 4.36
CA VAL A 568 22.01 18.56 3.51
C VAL A 568 22.44 18.02 2.15
N SER A 569 21.82 16.92 1.71
CA SER A 569 21.90 16.47 0.32
C SER A 569 20.76 17.13 -0.45
N VAL A 570 21.11 17.86 -1.50
CA VAL A 570 20.18 18.63 -2.32
C VAL A 570 20.05 17.95 -3.66
N HIS A 571 18.85 17.48 -3.98
CA HIS A 571 18.49 16.92 -5.29
C HIS A 571 17.68 17.96 -6.07
N THR A 572 18.21 18.38 -7.21
CA THR A 572 17.55 19.27 -8.16
C THR A 572 17.14 18.51 -9.42
N VAL A 573 15.86 18.60 -9.77
CA VAL A 573 15.27 18.09 -11.01
C VAL A 573 14.91 19.28 -11.90
N GLN A 574 15.38 19.27 -13.14
CA GLN A 574 15.01 20.23 -14.17
C GLN A 574 14.24 19.49 -15.27
N GLU A 575 12.92 19.63 -15.28
CA GLU A 575 12.04 19.04 -16.30
C GLU A 575 11.94 19.95 -17.52
N ALA A 576 11.75 19.38 -18.70
CA ALA A 576 11.71 20.11 -19.97
C ALA A 576 12.94 21.01 -20.24
N LEU A 577 14.14 20.49 -19.93
CA LEU A 577 15.41 21.21 -20.03
C LEU A 577 15.59 21.87 -21.41
N GLY A 578 15.86 23.18 -21.42
CA GLY A 578 16.08 23.98 -22.64
C GLY A 578 14.82 24.50 -23.33
N HIS A 579 13.61 24.16 -22.83
CA HIS A 579 12.35 24.65 -23.40
C HIS A 579 11.75 25.82 -22.59
N PRO A 580 10.86 26.64 -23.17
CA PRO A 580 10.15 27.71 -22.43
C PRO A 580 9.30 27.21 -21.26
N GLN A 581 8.95 25.92 -21.24
CA GLN A 581 8.22 25.24 -20.18
C GLN A 581 9.13 24.63 -19.11
N GLN A 582 10.45 24.86 -19.16
CA GLN A 582 11.38 24.33 -18.17
C GLN A 582 11.00 24.81 -16.77
N ARG A 583 10.91 23.88 -15.82
CA ARG A 583 10.70 24.16 -14.39
C ARG A 583 11.74 23.45 -13.53
N THR A 584 11.98 23.98 -12.34
CA THR A 584 12.96 23.43 -11.39
C THR A 584 12.29 23.01 -10.09
N ILE A 585 12.56 21.78 -9.66
CA ILE A 585 12.18 21.24 -8.36
C ILE A 585 13.47 20.94 -7.60
N THR A 586 13.58 21.41 -6.36
CA THR A 586 14.74 21.15 -5.50
C THR A 586 14.28 20.61 -4.15
N THR A 587 14.67 19.39 -3.81
CA THR A 587 14.43 18.74 -2.51
C THR A 587 15.71 18.75 -1.69
N ALA A 588 15.62 19.26 -0.46
CA ALA A 588 16.70 19.33 0.52
C ALA A 588 16.47 18.29 1.63
N THR A 589 17.34 17.30 1.76
CA THR A 589 17.24 16.20 2.74
C THR A 589 18.37 16.28 3.77
N ALA A 590 18.03 16.26 5.06
CA ALA A 590 18.99 16.21 6.15
C ALA A 590 19.82 14.93 6.08
N THR A 591 21.12 15.06 5.80
CA THR A 591 22.01 13.92 5.61
C THR A 591 22.09 13.01 6.84
N GLY A 592 22.13 13.59 8.04
CA GLY A 592 22.27 12.84 9.30
C GLY A 592 21.04 12.02 9.71
N SER A 593 19.89 12.16 9.03
CA SER A 593 18.63 11.52 9.42
C SER A 593 17.76 11.04 8.25
N ASN A 594 18.21 11.22 7.01
CA ASN A 594 17.47 10.98 5.76
C ASN A 594 16.05 11.60 5.72
N LYS A 595 15.81 12.71 6.43
CA LYS A 595 14.51 13.40 6.47
C LYS A 595 14.50 14.65 5.57
N VAL A 596 13.46 14.79 4.74
CA VAL A 596 13.25 15.98 3.90
C VAL A 596 13.01 17.22 4.76
N LEU A 597 13.91 18.21 4.66
CA LEU A 597 13.81 19.51 5.33
C LEU A 597 12.97 20.50 4.53
N SER A 598 13.16 20.56 3.22
CA SER A 598 12.32 21.39 2.36
C SER A 598 12.22 20.91 0.92
N ILE A 599 11.15 21.32 0.24
CA ILE A 599 10.91 21.12 -1.20
C ILE A 599 10.59 22.50 -1.78
N GLN A 600 11.38 22.93 -2.76
CA GLN A 600 11.18 24.13 -3.54
C GLN A 600 10.66 23.76 -4.93
N LEU A 601 9.53 24.34 -5.32
CA LEU A 601 9.08 24.46 -6.71
C LEU A 601 9.10 25.95 -7.09
N ASP A 602 9.16 26.25 -8.38
CA ASP A 602 9.01 27.62 -8.87
C ASP A 602 7.73 28.27 -8.30
N GLY A 603 7.90 29.36 -7.56
CA GLY A 603 6.81 30.10 -6.90
C GLY A 603 6.41 29.63 -5.47
N ARG A 604 6.92 28.49 -4.96
CA ARG A 604 6.47 27.90 -3.68
C ARG A 604 7.54 27.06 -2.97
N LYS A 605 7.83 27.36 -1.70
CA LYS A 605 8.64 26.49 -0.81
C LYS A 605 7.74 25.77 0.20
N THR A 606 8.03 24.51 0.50
CA THR A 606 7.45 23.76 1.62
C THR A 606 8.57 23.33 2.55
N THR A 607 8.48 23.61 3.85
CA THR A 607 9.53 23.38 4.85
C THR A 607 8.98 22.60 6.04
N TYR A 608 9.78 21.70 6.62
CA TYR A 608 9.38 20.79 7.71
C TYR A 608 10.28 20.94 8.94
N THR A 609 9.74 21.51 10.02
CA THR A 609 10.40 21.51 11.35
C THR A 609 10.07 20.22 12.08
N ARG A 610 11.05 19.63 12.78
CA ARG A 610 10.91 18.34 13.48
C ARG A 610 11.28 18.42 14.96
N ASN A 611 10.71 17.52 15.78
CA ASN A 611 11.13 17.30 17.16
C ASN A 611 12.39 16.41 17.23
N ALA A 612 12.89 16.17 18.45
CA ALA A 612 14.05 15.29 18.69
C ALA A 612 13.82 13.80 18.32
N ARG A 613 12.57 13.38 18.11
CA ARG A 613 12.19 12.05 17.60
C ARG A 613 12.03 12.03 16.06
N LEU A 614 12.44 13.10 15.38
CA LEU A 614 12.33 13.32 13.93
C LEU A 614 10.88 13.41 13.38
N GLN A 615 9.88 13.54 14.24
CA GLN A 615 8.48 13.72 13.85
C GLN A 615 8.22 15.18 13.44
N PRO A 616 7.48 15.45 12.35
CA PRO A 616 7.22 16.81 11.87
C PRO A 616 6.28 17.56 12.82
N VAL A 617 6.75 18.64 13.44
CA VAL A 617 5.94 19.48 14.36
C VAL A 617 5.37 20.74 13.70
N LEU A 618 5.95 21.17 12.58
CA LEU A 618 5.45 22.28 11.77
C LEU A 618 5.74 22.03 10.29
N LEU A 619 4.71 22.12 9.46
CA LEU A 619 4.82 22.19 8.01
C LEU A 619 4.48 23.63 7.59
N THR A 620 5.46 24.34 7.04
CA THR A 620 5.30 25.71 6.54
C THR A 620 5.37 25.71 5.01
N ILE A 621 4.26 26.05 4.36
CA ILE A 621 4.25 26.43 2.94
C ILE A 621 4.48 27.94 2.87
N THR A 622 5.46 28.38 2.09
CA THR A 622 5.77 29.80 1.83
C THR A 622 5.60 30.11 0.36
N SER A 623 4.87 31.17 0.03
CA SER A 623 4.72 31.68 -1.34
C SER A 623 5.94 32.51 -1.78
N GLN A 624 6.08 32.79 -3.08
CA GLN A 624 7.15 33.67 -3.58
C GLN A 624 7.09 35.09 -3.00
N GLU A 625 5.91 35.55 -2.64
CA GLU A 625 5.65 36.84 -1.99
C GLU A 625 5.92 36.81 -0.47
N GLY A 626 6.39 35.69 0.08
CA GLY A 626 6.68 35.52 1.51
C GLY A 626 5.45 35.27 2.40
N GLN A 627 4.26 35.12 1.81
CA GLN A 627 3.07 34.69 2.57
C GLN A 627 3.26 33.26 3.06
N LYS A 628 2.63 32.90 4.18
CA LYS A 628 2.70 31.55 4.77
C LYS A 628 1.33 30.88 4.92
N ARG A 629 1.31 29.55 4.77
CA ARG A 629 0.33 28.63 5.37
C ARG A 629 1.09 27.67 6.26
N GLU A 630 0.72 27.57 7.53
CA GLU A 630 1.41 26.72 8.49
C GLU A 630 0.42 25.67 9.04
N LEU A 631 0.92 24.48 9.30
CA LEU A 631 0.16 23.33 9.81
C LEU A 631 1.00 22.70 10.92
N ALA A 632 0.56 22.84 12.16
CA ALA A 632 1.29 22.41 13.34
C ALA A 632 0.79 21.06 13.84
N TYR A 633 1.71 20.24 14.33
CA TYR A 633 1.44 18.90 14.85
C TYR A 633 1.95 18.81 16.28
N THR A 634 1.07 18.42 17.20
CA THR A 634 1.44 18.10 18.58
C THR A 634 1.37 16.60 18.77
N TYR A 635 2.33 16.04 19.50
CA TYR A 635 2.41 14.62 19.83
C TYR A 635 2.29 14.41 21.34
N CYS A 636 1.95 13.19 21.76
CA CYS A 636 1.95 12.78 23.15
C CYS A 636 3.38 12.80 23.71
N GLU A 637 3.64 13.59 24.74
CA GLU A 637 4.96 13.68 25.39
C GLU A 637 5.00 12.87 26.71
N ALA A 638 6.19 12.68 27.29
CA ALA A 638 6.38 11.84 28.47
C ALA A 638 5.50 12.25 29.67
N SER A 639 5.20 13.55 29.81
CA SER A 639 4.26 14.08 30.82
C SER A 639 2.81 13.68 30.57
N ASP A 640 2.39 13.54 29.30
CA ASP A 640 1.05 13.06 28.97
C ASP A 640 0.93 11.56 29.28
N VAL A 641 1.96 10.78 28.93
CA VAL A 641 2.03 9.33 29.19
C VAL A 641 2.02 9.02 30.70
N ALA A 642 2.63 9.90 31.52
CA ALA A 642 2.60 9.81 32.98
C ALA A 642 1.25 10.26 33.60
N THR A 643 0.36 10.90 32.83
CA THR A 643 -0.93 11.38 33.32
C THR A 643 -1.95 10.23 33.33
N SER A 644 -2.19 9.65 34.51
CA SER A 644 -3.16 8.56 34.67
C SER A 644 -4.56 8.94 34.16
N GLY A 645 -5.14 8.11 33.31
CA GLY A 645 -6.42 8.37 32.64
C GLY A 645 -6.36 9.39 31.48
N GLY A 646 -5.20 9.97 31.19
CA GLY A 646 -5.00 10.93 30.10
C GLY A 646 -5.13 10.29 28.70
N GLY A 647 -5.66 11.05 27.74
CA GLY A 647 -5.89 10.58 26.36
C GLY A 647 -4.64 10.33 25.51
N CYS A 648 -3.43 10.35 26.10
CA CYS A 648 -2.14 10.22 25.42
C CYS A 648 -1.25 9.13 26.09
N PRO A 649 -1.61 7.84 25.93
CA PRO A 649 -1.05 6.71 26.69
C PRO A 649 0.34 6.22 26.22
N ILE A 650 0.79 6.64 25.04
CA ILE A 650 2.01 6.16 24.38
C ILE A 650 2.76 7.37 23.81
N LEU A 651 4.08 7.39 24.02
CA LEU A 651 4.96 8.48 23.61
C LEU A 651 5.00 8.61 22.09
N GLY A 652 4.92 9.84 21.59
CA GLY A 652 5.06 10.16 20.17
C GLY A 652 3.79 9.99 19.32
N TYR A 653 2.67 9.49 19.87
CA TYR A 653 1.42 9.41 19.10
C TYR A 653 0.88 10.80 18.77
N LEU A 654 0.24 10.97 17.61
CA LEU A 654 -0.36 12.24 17.20
C LEU A 654 -1.47 12.66 18.16
N LYS A 655 -1.33 13.83 18.80
CA LYS A 655 -2.25 14.39 19.80
C LYS A 655 -3.19 15.42 19.19
N SER A 656 -2.68 16.30 18.33
CA SER A 656 -3.50 17.23 17.55
C SER A 656 -2.81 17.71 16.28
N ILE A 657 -3.62 18.08 15.29
CA ILE A 657 -3.22 18.87 14.12
C ILE A 657 -3.92 20.23 14.25
N ASP A 658 -3.17 21.31 14.19
CA ASP A 658 -3.62 22.69 14.31
C ASP A 658 -3.33 23.43 12.98
N GLY A 659 -4.30 24.16 12.45
CA GLY A 659 -4.30 24.63 11.07
C GLY A 659 -3.67 26.01 10.88
N PRO A 660 -3.83 26.58 9.67
CA PRO A 660 -3.24 27.87 9.32
C PRO A 660 -4.07 29.08 9.81
N ARG A 661 -5.20 28.88 10.51
CA ARG A 661 -6.04 29.97 11.00
C ARG A 661 -5.61 30.45 12.38
N THR A 662 -5.65 31.76 12.55
CA THR A 662 -5.33 32.43 13.83
C THR A 662 -6.47 33.34 14.29
N ASP A 663 -7.56 33.41 13.52
CA ASP A 663 -8.80 34.11 13.87
C ASP A 663 -9.77 33.21 14.66
N ILE A 664 -9.58 31.89 14.57
CA ILE A 664 -10.34 30.85 15.28
C ILE A 664 -9.45 29.62 15.48
N ASP A 665 -9.71 28.84 16.54
CA ASP A 665 -9.12 27.51 16.74
C ASP A 665 -9.70 26.55 15.68
N ASP A 666 -8.89 26.11 14.69
CA ASP A 666 -9.29 25.15 13.63
C ASP A 666 -8.71 23.74 13.83
N ARG A 667 -8.18 23.49 15.05
CA ARG A 667 -7.52 22.25 15.47
C ARG A 667 -8.40 21.01 15.53
N THR A 668 -7.85 19.89 15.11
CA THR A 668 -8.39 18.55 15.35
C THR A 668 -7.54 17.80 16.38
N THR A 669 -8.18 17.21 17.40
CA THR A 669 -7.53 16.51 18.52
C THR A 669 -7.84 15.01 18.49
N TYR A 670 -6.91 14.18 18.94
CA TYR A 670 -7.00 12.73 18.97
C TYR A 670 -6.78 12.23 20.41
N ASN A 671 -7.75 11.48 20.94
CA ASN A 671 -7.62 10.80 22.23
C ASN A 671 -7.54 9.29 22.00
N TYR A 672 -6.68 8.60 22.75
CA TYR A 672 -6.52 7.16 22.73
C TYR A 672 -6.99 6.54 24.06
N TYR A 673 -7.24 5.23 24.07
CA TYR A 673 -7.62 4.50 25.28
C TYR A 673 -6.45 4.48 26.29
N PRO A 674 -6.64 4.96 27.55
CA PRO A 674 -5.54 5.13 28.52
C PRO A 674 -5.01 3.80 29.10
N ILE A 675 -5.85 2.77 29.11
CA ILE A 675 -5.62 1.42 29.62
C ILE A 675 -6.34 0.42 28.70
N ASP A 676 -6.00 -0.87 28.83
CA ASP A 676 -6.71 -1.95 28.15
C ASP A 676 -8.16 -2.12 28.65
N ALA A 677 -9.01 -2.77 27.85
CA ALA A 677 -10.34 -3.19 28.29
C ALA A 677 -10.25 -4.35 29.31
N ALA A 678 -11.19 -4.37 30.26
CA ALA A 678 -11.30 -5.47 31.22
C ALA A 678 -11.44 -6.83 30.50
N GLY A 679 -10.58 -7.79 30.86
CA GLY A 679 -10.52 -9.10 30.21
C GLY A 679 -9.46 -9.23 29.11
N CYS A 680 -8.77 -8.15 28.70
CA CYS A 680 -7.58 -8.24 27.85
C CYS A 680 -6.41 -8.95 28.54
N GLU A 681 -6.21 -8.71 29.83
CA GLU A 681 -5.08 -9.22 30.64
C GLU A 681 -5.05 -10.76 30.72
N THR A 682 -6.22 -11.40 30.79
CA THR A 682 -6.35 -12.85 31.01
C THR A 682 -6.59 -13.65 29.72
N GLY A 683 -6.88 -12.98 28.60
CA GLY A 683 -7.31 -13.62 27.35
C GLY A 683 -8.66 -14.36 27.41
N THR A 684 -9.37 -14.31 28.55
CA THR A 684 -10.63 -15.05 28.79
C THR A 684 -11.88 -14.17 28.73
N GLY A 685 -11.74 -12.86 28.55
CA GLY A 685 -12.84 -11.91 28.41
C GLY A 685 -12.91 -11.26 27.03
N ALA A 686 -13.96 -10.48 26.79
CA ALA A 686 -14.10 -9.68 25.58
C ALA A 686 -13.13 -8.48 25.62
N CYS A 687 -11.92 -8.66 25.09
CA CYS A 687 -10.91 -7.59 24.95
C CYS A 687 -11.35 -6.57 23.89
N LEU A 688 -12.23 -5.63 24.27
CA LEU A 688 -12.87 -4.67 23.36
C LEU A 688 -11.90 -3.63 22.78
N TYR A 689 -10.83 -3.27 23.48
CA TYR A 689 -9.83 -2.29 23.04
C TYR A 689 -8.56 -2.46 23.87
N ARG A 690 -7.44 -1.97 23.35
CA ARG A 690 -6.15 -1.92 24.06
C ARG A 690 -5.68 -0.50 24.34
N LYS A 691 -4.76 -0.36 25.29
CA LYS A 691 -4.06 0.89 25.59
C LYS A 691 -3.42 1.44 24.31
N GLY A 692 -3.74 2.67 23.94
CA GLY A 692 -3.24 3.28 22.71
C GLY A 692 -4.08 3.02 21.45
N ASP A 693 -5.21 2.32 21.55
CA ASP A 693 -6.20 2.35 20.47
C ASP A 693 -6.81 3.74 20.33
N LEU A 694 -7.03 4.22 19.09
CA LEU A 694 -7.66 5.51 18.84
C LEU A 694 -9.10 5.48 19.36
N LYS A 695 -9.36 6.20 20.45
CA LYS A 695 -10.68 6.27 21.06
C LYS A 695 -11.54 7.31 20.37
N GLN A 696 -11.06 8.56 20.27
CA GLN A 696 -11.83 9.69 19.77
C GLN A 696 -11.03 10.53 18.76
N THR A 697 -11.71 10.98 17.71
CA THR A 697 -11.30 12.15 16.92
C THR A 697 -12.27 13.29 17.24
N ILE A 698 -11.74 14.43 17.65
CA ILE A 698 -12.49 15.62 18.04
C ILE A 698 -12.12 16.75 17.08
N ASN A 699 -13.07 17.21 16.27
CA ASN A 699 -12.83 18.33 15.34
C ASN A 699 -12.87 19.69 16.06
N ALA A 700 -12.52 20.76 15.34
CA ALA A 700 -12.42 22.13 15.85
C ALA A 700 -13.74 22.73 16.42
N ARG A 701 -14.87 22.04 16.26
CA ARG A 701 -16.16 22.42 16.88
C ARG A 701 -16.52 21.55 18.09
N GLY A 702 -15.56 20.78 18.62
CA GLY A 702 -15.77 19.85 19.73
C GLY A 702 -16.62 18.63 19.36
N GLN A 703 -16.82 18.35 18.08
CA GLN A 703 -17.65 17.22 17.63
C GLN A 703 -16.82 15.95 17.64
N ILE A 704 -17.34 14.91 18.29
CA ILE A 704 -16.62 13.68 18.61
C ILE A 704 -17.10 12.55 17.71
N ARG A 705 -16.16 11.89 17.04
CA ARG A 705 -16.31 10.53 16.50
C ARG A 705 -15.57 9.58 17.43
N GLU A 706 -16.21 8.50 17.84
CA GLU A 706 -15.67 7.58 18.85
C GLU A 706 -15.66 6.13 18.34
N ASN A 707 -14.50 5.47 18.38
CA ASN A 707 -14.40 4.02 18.14
C ASN A 707 -14.60 3.33 19.48
N LEU A 708 -15.63 2.49 19.59
CA LEU A 708 -16.02 1.84 20.85
C LEU A 708 -15.31 0.50 21.07
N SER A 709 -15.02 -0.21 19.98
CA SER A 709 -14.37 -1.51 20.06
C SER A 709 -13.59 -1.87 18.80
N TYR A 710 -12.62 -2.76 19.01
CA TYR A 710 -11.68 -3.33 18.07
C TYR A 710 -11.68 -4.85 18.24
N ASP A 711 -11.27 -5.57 17.21
CA ASP A 711 -10.95 -6.98 17.35
C ASP A 711 -9.52 -7.20 17.88
N ALA A 712 -9.16 -8.48 18.10
CA ALA A 712 -7.81 -8.85 18.52
C ALA A 712 -6.73 -8.28 17.59
N ALA A 713 -7.02 -8.23 16.28
CA ALA A 713 -6.15 -7.72 15.23
C ALA A 713 -6.08 -6.18 15.16
N GLY A 714 -6.97 -5.42 15.81
CA GLY A 714 -6.96 -3.94 15.76
C GLY A 714 -7.78 -3.31 14.64
N ARG A 715 -8.70 -4.06 14.02
CA ARG A 715 -9.73 -3.52 13.12
C ARG A 715 -10.93 -3.06 13.94
N VAL A 716 -11.50 -1.90 13.63
CA VAL A 716 -12.68 -1.35 14.36
C VAL A 716 -13.88 -2.28 14.19
N LEU A 717 -14.42 -2.79 15.30
CA LEU A 717 -15.65 -3.58 15.31
C LEU A 717 -16.90 -2.71 15.49
N SER A 718 -16.80 -1.59 16.21
CA SER A 718 -17.94 -0.70 16.46
C SER A 718 -17.49 0.74 16.67
N ALA A 719 -18.21 1.69 16.09
CA ALA A 719 -17.95 3.13 16.22
C ALA A 719 -19.24 3.97 16.20
N VAL A 720 -19.17 5.16 16.78
CA VAL A 720 -20.25 6.14 16.87
C VAL A 720 -19.86 7.41 16.12
N ASP A 721 -20.74 7.89 15.25
CA ASP A 721 -20.54 9.15 14.49
C ASP A 721 -20.82 10.41 15.33
N GLU A 722 -20.55 11.57 14.75
CA GLU A 722 -20.72 12.89 15.36
C GLU A 722 -22.20 13.25 15.66
N ASN A 723 -23.15 12.38 15.28
CA ASN A 723 -24.58 12.48 15.57
C ASN A 723 -25.07 11.40 16.55
N GLY A 724 -24.19 10.59 17.13
CA GLY A 724 -24.55 9.49 18.03
C GLY A 724 -25.04 8.22 17.31
N VAL A 725 -24.73 8.05 16.02
CA VAL A 725 -25.16 6.89 15.23
C VAL A 725 -24.13 5.77 15.29
N LEU A 726 -24.51 4.68 15.96
CA LEU A 726 -23.72 3.45 16.05
C LEU A 726 -23.61 2.76 14.69
N THR A 727 -22.40 2.32 14.34
CA THR A 727 -22.09 1.50 13.17
C THR A 727 -21.17 0.35 13.57
N ASP A 728 -21.62 -0.88 13.36
CA ASP A 728 -20.82 -2.09 13.59
C ASP A 728 -20.22 -2.63 12.28
N TYR A 729 -19.09 -3.31 12.40
CA TYR A 729 -18.35 -3.94 11.32
C TYR A 729 -18.09 -5.41 11.67
N SER A 730 -18.18 -6.29 10.68
CA SER A 730 -17.68 -7.66 10.80
C SER A 730 -16.68 -7.96 9.68
N TYR A 731 -15.76 -8.88 9.95
CA TYR A 731 -14.66 -9.21 9.04
C TYR A 731 -14.56 -10.71 8.78
N HIS A 732 -14.14 -11.04 7.57
CA HIS A 732 -13.72 -12.37 7.15
C HIS A 732 -12.44 -12.79 7.92
N PRO A 733 -12.24 -14.09 8.23
CA PRO A 733 -11.04 -14.57 8.94
C PRO A 733 -9.71 -14.09 8.34
N ARG A 734 -9.63 -13.96 7.01
CA ARG A 734 -8.42 -13.50 6.29
C ARG A 734 -8.13 -11.99 6.31
N GLY A 735 -9.02 -11.14 6.83
CA GLY A 735 -8.80 -9.69 6.85
C GLY A 735 -10.02 -8.85 6.41
N TRP A 736 -10.70 -9.29 5.36
CA TRP A 736 -11.59 -8.47 4.54
C TRP A 736 -12.92 -8.10 5.23
N LEU A 737 -13.49 -6.94 4.89
CA LEU A 737 -14.78 -6.49 5.45
C LEU A 737 -15.92 -7.39 4.97
N ALA A 738 -16.64 -8.04 5.89
CA ALA A 738 -17.77 -8.94 5.59
C ALA A 738 -19.14 -8.24 5.75
N SER A 739 -19.29 -7.31 6.70
CA SER A 739 -20.50 -6.49 6.82
C SER A 739 -20.27 -5.11 7.43
N THR A 740 -21.17 -4.17 7.12
CA THR A 740 -21.34 -2.91 7.84
C THR A 740 -22.80 -2.73 8.23
N THR A 741 -23.07 -2.48 9.51
CA THR A 741 -24.41 -2.37 10.09
C THR A 741 -24.58 -0.98 10.70
N VAL A 742 -25.27 -0.07 10.01
CA VAL A 742 -25.63 1.25 10.55
C VAL A 742 -26.95 1.11 11.33
N HIS A 743 -26.93 1.43 12.63
CA HIS A 743 -28.05 1.12 13.52
C HIS A 743 -29.25 2.05 13.37
N GLY A 744 -30.44 1.46 13.39
CA GLY A 744 -31.74 2.13 13.42
C GLY A 744 -32.08 2.73 14.79
N ALA A 745 -33.32 3.20 14.97
CA ALA A 745 -33.84 3.49 16.31
C ALA A 745 -34.24 2.20 17.06
N THR A 746 -34.39 1.11 16.30
CA THR A 746 -34.60 -0.28 16.74
C THR A 746 -33.81 -1.19 15.80
N SER A 747 -33.49 -2.42 16.25
CA SER A 747 -32.73 -3.39 15.44
C SER A 747 -33.40 -3.72 14.09
N GLY A 748 -34.74 -3.75 14.05
CA GLY A 748 -35.52 -3.93 12.81
C GLY A 748 -35.45 -2.76 11.80
N GLN A 749 -34.74 -1.68 12.14
CA GLN A 749 -34.45 -0.56 11.25
C GLN A 749 -32.96 -0.50 10.84
N ASN A 750 -32.13 -1.44 11.28
CA ASN A 750 -30.70 -1.46 10.96
C ASN A 750 -30.47 -1.60 9.45
N ARG A 751 -29.52 -0.83 8.91
CA ARG A 751 -29.11 -0.91 7.52
C ARG A 751 -27.83 -1.73 7.40
N VAL A 752 -27.96 -2.96 6.94
CA VAL A 752 -26.84 -3.91 6.79
C VAL A 752 -26.43 -4.00 5.33
N THR A 753 -25.17 -3.72 5.04
CA THR A 753 -24.50 -4.07 3.78
C THR A 753 -23.62 -5.29 4.04
N THR A 754 -23.65 -6.29 3.16
CA THR A 754 -22.82 -7.51 3.26
C THR A 754 -21.99 -7.74 2.01
N LEU A 755 -20.81 -8.33 2.19
CA LEU A 755 -19.85 -8.68 1.15
C LEU A 755 -19.50 -10.17 1.27
N GLU A 756 -19.75 -10.92 0.19
CA GLU A 756 -19.25 -12.30 0.03
C GLU A 756 -17.98 -12.28 -0.83
N TYR A 757 -17.07 -13.23 -0.59
CA TYR A 757 -15.81 -13.37 -1.33
C TYR A 757 -15.69 -14.76 -1.97
N TRP A 758 -14.89 -14.86 -3.03
CA TRP A 758 -14.33 -16.11 -3.53
C TRP A 758 -13.13 -16.52 -2.64
N PRO A 759 -12.71 -17.81 -2.63
CA PRO A 759 -11.56 -18.26 -1.81
C PRO A 759 -10.24 -17.49 -2.08
N THR A 760 -10.09 -16.91 -3.27
CA THR A 760 -8.96 -16.07 -3.69
C THR A 760 -9.00 -14.63 -3.14
N GLY A 761 -10.05 -14.25 -2.42
CA GLY A 761 -10.25 -12.88 -1.90
C GLY A 761 -10.89 -11.89 -2.88
N LEU A 762 -11.25 -12.33 -4.08
CA LEU A 762 -12.03 -11.55 -5.02
C LEU A 762 -13.47 -11.39 -4.51
N VAL A 763 -14.05 -10.19 -4.62
CA VAL A 763 -15.44 -9.95 -4.19
C VAL A 763 -16.38 -10.79 -5.06
N LYS A 764 -17.21 -11.64 -4.44
CA LYS A 764 -18.17 -12.51 -5.13
C LYS A 764 -19.55 -11.85 -5.24
N ARG A 765 -19.99 -11.17 -4.18
CA ARG A 765 -21.30 -10.51 -4.10
C ARG A 765 -21.27 -9.34 -3.13
N ILE A 766 -22.01 -8.28 -3.45
CA ILE A 766 -22.35 -7.20 -2.52
C ILE A 766 -23.88 -7.14 -2.42
N THR A 767 -24.43 -7.24 -1.20
CA THR A 767 -25.87 -7.09 -0.93
C THR A 767 -26.13 -5.84 -0.10
N GLN A 768 -27.07 -5.02 -0.56
CA GLN A 768 -27.47 -3.73 0.01
C GLN A 768 -28.55 -3.89 1.10
N PRO A 769 -28.79 -2.86 1.94
CA PRO A 769 -29.82 -2.92 2.98
C PRO A 769 -31.27 -3.10 2.49
N ASP A 770 -31.56 -2.86 1.20
CA ASP A 770 -32.87 -3.15 0.58
C ASP A 770 -32.96 -4.56 -0.02
N GLY A 771 -31.97 -5.42 0.20
CA GLY A 771 -31.89 -6.77 -0.34
C GLY A 771 -31.42 -6.85 -1.80
N SER A 772 -31.31 -5.72 -2.50
CA SER A 772 -30.73 -5.70 -3.85
C SER A 772 -29.23 -5.99 -3.79
N TYR A 773 -28.72 -6.74 -4.76
CA TYR A 773 -27.34 -7.18 -4.84
C TYR A 773 -26.77 -7.09 -6.25
N ALA A 774 -25.45 -7.20 -6.33
CA ALA A 774 -24.72 -7.51 -7.56
C ALA A 774 -23.72 -8.64 -7.28
N THR A 775 -23.54 -9.56 -8.23
CA THR A 775 -22.53 -10.62 -8.21
C THR A 775 -21.46 -10.37 -9.27
N PHE A 776 -20.26 -10.92 -9.03
CA PHE A 776 -19.07 -10.69 -9.83
C PHE A 776 -18.39 -12.03 -10.16
N VAL A 777 -18.12 -12.25 -11.44
CA VAL A 777 -17.43 -13.45 -11.97
C VAL A 777 -16.13 -13.04 -12.63
N TYR A 778 -15.12 -13.89 -12.49
CA TYR A 778 -13.76 -13.67 -12.93
C TYR A 778 -13.32 -14.84 -13.81
N ASP A 779 -12.41 -14.59 -14.76
CA ASP A 779 -11.72 -15.65 -15.49
C ASP A 779 -10.73 -16.41 -14.58
N GLN A 780 -10.11 -17.45 -15.13
CA GLN A 780 -9.15 -18.28 -14.39
C GLN A 780 -7.86 -17.51 -14.05
N ALA A 781 -7.56 -16.42 -14.77
CA ALA A 781 -6.51 -15.46 -14.47
C ALA A 781 -6.97 -14.37 -13.47
N GLN A 782 -8.11 -14.57 -12.80
CA GLN A 782 -8.63 -13.72 -11.72
C GLN A 782 -9.04 -12.30 -12.18
N ARG A 783 -9.30 -12.11 -13.47
CA ARG A 783 -9.72 -10.83 -14.08
C ARG A 783 -11.24 -10.79 -14.24
N LEU A 784 -11.87 -9.66 -13.92
CA LEU A 784 -13.35 -9.53 -13.90
C LEU A 784 -13.94 -9.66 -15.31
N THR A 785 -14.75 -10.69 -15.54
CA THR A 785 -15.47 -10.91 -16.82
C THR A 785 -16.93 -10.52 -16.75
N ASP A 786 -17.63 -10.75 -15.63
CA ASP A 786 -19.08 -10.54 -15.57
C ASP A 786 -19.55 -9.83 -14.29
N VAL A 787 -20.54 -8.97 -14.46
CA VAL A 787 -21.33 -8.38 -13.36
C VAL A 787 -22.80 -8.68 -13.61
N THR A 788 -23.47 -9.32 -12.64
CA THR A 788 -24.91 -9.65 -12.72
C THR A 788 -25.70 -8.92 -11.64
N ASP A 789 -26.86 -8.36 -11.99
CA ASP A 789 -27.74 -7.64 -11.07
C ASP A 789 -28.84 -8.52 -10.43
N THR A 790 -29.66 -7.95 -9.55
CA THR A 790 -30.72 -8.66 -8.79
C THR A 790 -31.84 -9.21 -9.70
N LEU A 791 -31.97 -8.71 -10.93
CA LEU A 791 -32.97 -9.15 -11.90
C LEU A 791 -32.41 -10.22 -12.85
N GLY A 792 -31.11 -10.51 -12.79
CA GLY A 792 -30.42 -11.39 -13.72
C GLY A 792 -29.88 -10.70 -14.97
N ASN A 793 -29.87 -9.35 -15.02
CA ASN A 793 -29.22 -8.65 -16.13
C ASN A 793 -27.70 -8.82 -16.02
N THR A 794 -27.01 -9.08 -17.14
CA THR A 794 -25.55 -9.32 -17.15
C THR A 794 -24.80 -8.26 -17.96
N LEU A 795 -23.68 -7.78 -17.42
CA LEU A 795 -22.65 -7.04 -18.15
C LEU A 795 -21.42 -7.94 -18.27
N HIS A 796 -21.08 -8.34 -19.50
CA HIS A 796 -20.00 -9.26 -19.84
C HIS A 796 -18.86 -8.52 -20.57
N TYR A 797 -17.62 -8.90 -20.28
CA TYR A 797 -16.41 -8.37 -20.91
C TYR A 797 -15.61 -9.48 -21.60
N VAL A 798 -15.27 -9.26 -22.88
CA VAL A 798 -14.23 -10.05 -23.55
C VAL A 798 -12.90 -9.34 -23.34
N LEU A 799 -11.91 -10.06 -22.81
CA LEU A 799 -10.57 -9.56 -22.51
C LEU A 799 -9.54 -10.14 -23.49
N ASP A 800 -8.53 -9.37 -23.86
CA ASP A 800 -7.29 -9.92 -24.41
C ASP A 800 -6.37 -10.45 -23.30
N ASP A 801 -5.22 -11.03 -23.66
CA ASP A 801 -4.30 -11.60 -22.67
C ASP A 801 -3.63 -10.54 -21.78
N ALA A 802 -3.56 -9.26 -22.18
CA ALA A 802 -3.13 -8.15 -21.32
C ALA A 802 -4.29 -7.51 -20.51
N GLY A 803 -5.49 -8.12 -20.54
CA GLY A 803 -6.66 -7.67 -19.77
C GLY A 803 -7.40 -6.47 -20.36
N ASN A 804 -7.11 -6.05 -21.60
CA ASN A 804 -7.85 -4.97 -22.24
C ASN A 804 -9.23 -5.45 -22.71
N ARG A 805 -10.24 -4.58 -22.61
CA ARG A 805 -11.64 -4.94 -22.90
C ARG A 805 -11.97 -4.82 -24.38
N LEU A 806 -11.68 -5.86 -25.15
CA LEU A 806 -12.01 -6.00 -26.56
C LEU A 806 -13.52 -5.83 -26.83
N GLU A 807 -14.36 -6.37 -25.96
CA GLU A 807 -15.82 -6.24 -26.07
C GLU A 807 -16.48 -6.01 -24.71
N GLU A 808 -17.62 -5.34 -24.73
CA GLU A 808 -18.48 -5.08 -23.57
C GLU A 808 -19.95 -5.29 -23.98
N GLN A 809 -20.53 -6.43 -23.57
CA GLN A 809 -21.90 -6.82 -23.89
C GLN A 809 -22.82 -6.65 -22.68
N THR A 810 -23.90 -5.88 -22.82
CA THR A 810 -24.97 -5.77 -21.82
C THR A 810 -26.19 -6.56 -22.30
N LYS A 811 -26.64 -7.55 -21.50
CA LYS A 811 -27.76 -8.45 -21.82
C LYS A 811 -28.85 -8.39 -20.76
N ASP A 812 -30.09 -8.67 -21.17
CA ASP A 812 -31.21 -8.87 -20.23
C ASP A 812 -31.17 -10.27 -19.60
N ALA A 813 -32.05 -10.49 -18.63
CA ALA A 813 -32.19 -11.77 -17.91
C ALA A 813 -32.68 -12.94 -18.78
N GLN A 814 -32.92 -12.73 -20.08
CA GLN A 814 -33.21 -13.76 -21.09
C GLN A 814 -31.99 -14.00 -22.00
N GLY A 815 -30.87 -13.32 -21.76
CA GLY A 815 -29.64 -13.39 -22.56
C GLY A 815 -29.65 -12.48 -23.79
N THR A 816 -30.70 -11.67 -24.01
CA THR A 816 -30.83 -10.83 -25.20
C THR A 816 -29.83 -9.68 -25.15
N LEU A 817 -29.00 -9.51 -26.18
CA LEU A 817 -28.08 -8.39 -26.30
C LEU A 817 -28.86 -7.07 -26.41
N LYS A 818 -28.69 -6.18 -25.42
CA LYS A 818 -29.31 -4.86 -25.37
C LYS A 818 -28.34 -3.72 -25.61
N ARG A 819 -27.05 -3.91 -25.33
CA ARG A 819 -25.99 -2.99 -25.73
C ARG A 819 -24.68 -3.72 -25.99
N SER A 820 -23.90 -3.24 -26.94
CA SER A 820 -22.56 -3.74 -27.27
C SER A 820 -21.60 -2.57 -27.52
N LEU A 821 -20.33 -2.73 -27.15
CA LEU A 821 -19.28 -1.75 -27.43
C LEU A 821 -17.97 -2.51 -27.67
N SER A 822 -17.32 -2.25 -28.81
CA SER A 822 -16.11 -2.96 -29.24
C SER A 822 -14.88 -2.05 -29.22
N ARG A 823 -13.70 -2.64 -28.99
CA ARG A 823 -12.41 -1.93 -28.90
C ARG A 823 -11.29 -2.75 -29.51
N ILE A 824 -10.39 -2.07 -30.20
CA ILE A 824 -9.13 -2.62 -30.72
C ILE A 824 -7.99 -1.87 -30.04
N TYR A 825 -7.03 -2.60 -29.50
CA TYR A 825 -5.82 -2.05 -28.88
C TYR A 825 -4.61 -2.25 -29.80
N ASN A 826 -3.59 -1.40 -29.66
CA ASN A 826 -2.31 -1.58 -30.36
C ASN A 826 -1.34 -2.46 -29.54
N GLN A 827 -0.20 -2.82 -30.12
CA GLN A 827 0.87 -3.61 -29.48
C GLN A 827 1.60 -2.87 -28.33
N LEU A 828 1.03 -1.79 -27.80
CA LEU A 828 1.49 -1.05 -26.62
C LEU A 828 0.39 -0.92 -25.56
N GLY A 829 -0.73 -1.66 -25.69
CA GLY A 829 -1.88 -1.61 -24.79
C GLY A 829 -2.71 -0.33 -24.90
N GLN A 830 -2.50 0.49 -25.93
CA GLN A 830 -3.23 1.74 -26.11
C GLN A 830 -4.47 1.50 -26.99
N LEU A 831 -5.59 2.15 -26.65
CA LEU A 831 -6.84 2.05 -27.42
C LEU A 831 -6.61 2.62 -28.83
N LYS A 832 -6.63 1.78 -29.86
CA LYS A 832 -6.45 2.19 -31.26
C LYS A 832 -7.79 2.60 -31.89
N THR A 833 -8.83 1.81 -31.65
CA THR A 833 -10.17 2.01 -32.22
C THR A 833 -11.21 1.66 -31.18
N GLN A 834 -12.28 2.44 -31.08
CA GLN A 834 -13.51 2.04 -30.40
C GLN A 834 -14.65 2.13 -31.42
N ALA A 835 -15.51 1.11 -31.51
CA ALA A 835 -16.65 1.12 -32.42
C ALA A 835 -17.96 0.81 -31.71
N ASP A 836 -19.00 1.57 -32.10
CA ASP A 836 -20.36 1.47 -31.57
C ASP A 836 -21.05 0.14 -31.97
N ALA A 837 -22.29 -0.09 -31.54
CA ALA A 837 -22.99 -1.33 -31.84
C ALA A 837 -23.35 -1.52 -33.34
N ALA A 838 -23.29 -0.46 -34.14
CA ALA A 838 -23.38 -0.51 -35.60
C ALA A 838 -22.00 -0.57 -36.29
N ALA A 839 -20.93 -0.79 -35.52
CA ALA A 839 -19.53 -0.85 -35.92
C ALA A 839 -18.97 0.47 -36.51
N ASN A 840 -19.56 1.62 -36.18
CA ASN A 840 -19.03 2.93 -36.56
C ASN A 840 -17.75 3.24 -35.75
N PRO A 841 -16.57 3.39 -36.39
CA PRO A 841 -15.30 3.51 -35.68
C PRO A 841 -15.02 4.95 -35.23
N THR A 842 -14.43 5.09 -34.05
CA THR A 842 -13.60 6.24 -33.68
C THR A 842 -12.18 5.73 -33.47
N ASP A 843 -11.25 6.20 -34.29
CA ASP A 843 -9.84 5.88 -34.21
C ASP A 843 -9.08 6.89 -33.34
N TYR A 844 -8.06 6.40 -32.64
CA TYR A 844 -7.20 7.17 -31.76
C TYR A 844 -5.74 6.86 -32.12
N ALA A 845 -4.96 7.90 -32.40
CA ALA A 845 -3.53 7.80 -32.56
C ALA A 845 -2.81 8.68 -31.53
N TYR A 846 -1.71 8.16 -31.01
CA TYR A 846 -0.95 8.78 -29.94
C TYR A 846 0.25 9.54 -30.50
N ASP A 847 0.75 10.52 -29.74
CA ASP A 847 2.08 11.03 -29.98
C ASP A 847 3.11 9.98 -29.55
N ALA A 848 4.36 10.31 -29.79
CA ALA A 848 5.47 9.50 -29.33
C ALA A 848 5.31 9.23 -27.81
N ASN A 849 5.12 10.23 -26.96
CA ASN A 849 5.01 10.07 -25.51
C ASN A 849 3.77 9.29 -25.01
N GLY A 850 2.92 8.76 -25.90
CA GLY A 850 1.69 8.07 -25.52
C GLY A 850 0.58 9.02 -25.09
N ASN A 851 0.75 10.34 -25.28
CA ASN A 851 -0.33 11.31 -25.15
C ASN A 851 -1.26 11.15 -26.36
N LEU A 852 -2.57 11.39 -26.18
CA LEU A 852 -3.48 11.37 -27.32
C LEU A 852 -3.12 12.50 -28.30
N ARG A 853 -2.99 12.20 -29.60
CA ARG A 853 -2.56 13.17 -30.63
C ARG A 853 -3.60 13.39 -31.69
N LEU A 854 -4.29 12.35 -32.12
CA LEU A 854 -5.32 12.42 -33.15
C LEU A 854 -6.51 11.58 -32.71
N ILE A 855 -7.69 12.17 -32.82
CA ILE A 855 -8.97 11.46 -32.83
C ILE A 855 -9.52 11.60 -34.24
N THR A 856 -9.89 10.50 -34.87
CA THR A 856 -10.56 10.48 -36.17
C THR A 856 -11.92 9.82 -35.95
N ASP A 857 -13.00 10.57 -36.17
CA ASP A 857 -14.35 10.05 -35.97
C ASP A 857 -14.85 9.21 -37.16
N ALA A 858 -16.06 8.65 -37.04
CA ALA A 858 -16.64 7.76 -38.05
C ALA A 858 -16.95 8.43 -39.41
N PHE A 859 -16.84 9.76 -39.51
CA PHE A 859 -16.87 10.50 -40.77
C PHE A 859 -15.47 10.80 -41.33
N GLY A 860 -14.41 10.37 -40.66
CA GLY A 860 -13.02 10.73 -40.97
C GLY A 860 -12.65 12.14 -40.54
N ARG A 861 -13.47 12.84 -39.74
CA ARG A 861 -13.15 14.20 -39.27
C ARG A 861 -12.08 14.11 -38.19
N ASN A 862 -11.01 14.87 -38.39
CA ASN A 862 -9.83 14.86 -37.53
C ASN A 862 -9.94 15.90 -36.42
N THR A 863 -9.62 15.50 -35.18
CA THR A 863 -9.30 16.39 -34.07
C THR A 863 -7.87 16.14 -33.61
N LEU A 864 -7.00 17.12 -33.81
CA LEU A 864 -5.60 17.08 -33.41
C LEU A 864 -5.44 17.63 -31.98
N GLN A 865 -4.63 16.95 -31.16
CA GLN A 865 -4.22 17.37 -29.83
C GLN A 865 -2.69 17.43 -29.75
N GLU A 866 -2.15 18.54 -29.25
CA GLU A 866 -0.72 18.79 -29.19
C GLU A 866 -0.31 19.13 -27.75
N HIS A 867 0.71 18.41 -27.28
CA HIS A 867 1.17 18.43 -25.90
C HIS A 867 2.53 19.12 -25.78
N ASP A 868 2.69 19.97 -24.78
CA ASP A 868 3.93 20.71 -24.53
C ASP A 868 5.08 19.80 -24.04
N PRO A 869 6.31 20.32 -23.87
CA PRO A 869 7.44 19.55 -23.36
C PRO A 869 7.21 18.87 -21.99
N LEU A 870 6.33 19.41 -21.13
CA LEU A 870 5.93 18.78 -19.86
C LEU A 870 4.77 17.77 -20.02
N GLY A 871 4.26 17.56 -21.24
CA GLY A 871 3.19 16.61 -21.53
C GLY A 871 1.78 17.16 -21.31
N ARG A 872 1.61 18.48 -21.27
CA ARG A 872 0.32 19.14 -21.00
C ARG A 872 -0.36 19.57 -22.30
N LEU A 873 -1.68 19.42 -22.40
CA LEU A 873 -2.46 19.73 -23.61
C LEU A 873 -2.44 21.23 -23.91
N ALA A 874 -1.50 21.67 -24.76
CA ALA A 874 -1.31 23.07 -25.09
C ALA A 874 -2.20 23.56 -26.24
N ARG A 875 -2.61 22.66 -27.14
CA ARG A 875 -3.46 23.01 -28.28
C ARG A 875 -4.38 21.86 -28.67
N THR A 876 -5.62 22.20 -29.02
CA THR A 876 -6.59 21.30 -29.67
C THR A 876 -7.10 21.99 -30.92
N LEU A 877 -7.04 21.29 -32.06
CA LEU A 877 -7.59 21.73 -33.34
C LEU A 877 -8.67 20.73 -33.77
N GLN A 878 -9.93 21.11 -33.61
CA GLN A 878 -11.08 20.33 -34.07
C GLN A 878 -11.39 20.62 -35.54
N ASP A 879 -11.85 19.60 -36.25
CA ASP A 879 -12.16 19.65 -37.69
C ASP A 879 -10.99 20.23 -38.50
N VAL A 880 -9.86 19.50 -38.44
CA VAL A 880 -8.56 19.90 -39.01
C VAL A 880 -8.64 20.21 -40.50
N ASP A 881 -9.61 19.63 -41.22
CA ASP A 881 -9.77 19.78 -42.65
C ASP A 881 -10.87 20.81 -43.02
N GLY A 882 -11.92 20.92 -42.21
CA GLY A 882 -12.99 21.92 -42.30
C GLY A 882 -12.75 23.20 -41.51
N ILE A 883 -13.56 23.44 -40.46
CA ILE A 883 -13.66 24.74 -39.76
C ILE A 883 -12.44 25.13 -38.93
N LYS A 884 -11.53 24.18 -38.62
CA LYS A 884 -10.27 24.44 -37.91
C LYS A 884 -10.48 25.19 -36.58
N ALA A 885 -11.42 24.68 -35.78
CA ALA A 885 -11.77 25.28 -34.49
C ALA A 885 -10.64 25.03 -33.47
N GLU A 886 -9.85 26.07 -33.23
CA GLU A 886 -8.60 25.96 -32.48
C GLU A 886 -8.70 26.53 -31.06
N THR A 887 -8.44 25.70 -30.05
CA THR A 887 -8.29 26.12 -28.65
C THR A 887 -6.83 25.99 -28.23
N ASN A 888 -6.25 27.02 -27.62
CA ASN A 888 -4.90 26.98 -27.04
C ASN A 888 -4.95 27.20 -25.52
N VAL A 889 -4.08 26.50 -24.78
CA VAL A 889 -3.93 26.64 -23.32
C VAL A 889 -2.47 26.92 -22.97
N GLY A 890 -2.24 28.03 -22.26
CA GLY A 890 -0.95 28.37 -21.66
C GLY A 890 -0.98 28.12 -20.15
N TYR A 891 0.09 27.53 -19.61
CA TYR A 891 0.20 27.10 -18.21
C TYR A 891 1.37 27.82 -17.51
N ASP A 892 1.34 27.85 -16.17
CA ASP A 892 2.51 28.21 -15.35
C ASP A 892 3.41 27.00 -15.05
N THR A 893 4.38 27.16 -14.14
CA THR A 893 5.28 26.09 -13.68
C THR A 893 4.61 25.07 -12.75
N GLN A 894 3.42 25.40 -12.22
CA GLN A 894 2.63 24.58 -11.28
C GLN A 894 1.44 23.89 -11.99
N ASP A 895 1.50 23.81 -13.32
CA ASP A 895 0.51 23.18 -14.21
C ASP A 895 -0.89 23.82 -14.18
N ARG A 896 -0.99 25.07 -13.72
CA ARG A 896 -2.25 25.84 -13.68
C ARG A 896 -2.43 26.64 -14.98
N PRO A 897 -3.61 26.66 -15.62
CA PRO A 897 -3.85 27.47 -16.81
C PRO A 897 -3.73 28.97 -16.50
N LEU A 898 -2.80 29.67 -17.14
CA LEU A 898 -2.68 31.13 -17.14
C LEU A 898 -3.57 31.77 -18.23
N GLN A 899 -3.80 31.06 -19.33
CA GLN A 899 -4.54 31.55 -20.48
C GLN A 899 -5.25 30.39 -21.19
N VAL A 900 -6.51 30.59 -21.56
CA VAL A 900 -7.24 29.78 -22.54
C VAL A 900 -7.67 30.71 -23.65
N LYS A 901 -7.27 30.41 -24.89
CA LYS A 901 -7.70 31.12 -26.10
C LYS A 901 -8.69 30.25 -26.87
N ASP A 902 -9.88 30.76 -27.10
CA ASP A 902 -10.96 30.05 -27.79
C ASP A 902 -10.81 30.08 -29.33
N PRO A 903 -11.67 29.34 -30.08
CA PRO A 903 -11.69 29.38 -31.55
C PRO A 903 -12.02 30.75 -32.17
N LYS A 904 -12.62 31.69 -31.43
CA LYS A 904 -12.81 33.09 -31.85
C LYS A 904 -11.57 33.96 -31.59
N ARG A 905 -10.50 33.37 -31.03
CA ARG A 905 -9.23 34.00 -30.61
C ARG A 905 -9.38 34.94 -29.40
N LEU A 906 -10.41 34.75 -28.60
CA LEU A 906 -10.68 35.48 -27.36
C LEU A 906 -9.90 34.84 -26.19
N ASP A 907 -9.15 35.67 -25.46
CA ASP A 907 -8.30 35.24 -24.34
C ASP A 907 -9.03 35.31 -23.00
N THR A 908 -9.39 34.16 -22.43
CA THR A 908 -9.69 34.06 -20.99
C THR A 908 -8.39 33.86 -20.22
N ARG A 909 -8.13 34.69 -19.21
CA ARG A 909 -6.86 34.76 -18.46
C ARG A 909 -7.05 34.61 -16.96
N TYR A 910 -6.08 33.98 -16.31
CA TYR A 910 -6.07 33.73 -14.88
C TYR A 910 -4.80 34.27 -14.24
N THR A 911 -4.88 34.72 -12.99
CA THR A 911 -3.71 34.92 -12.12
C THR A 911 -3.94 34.21 -10.78
N TYR A 912 -2.86 33.80 -10.14
CA TYR A 912 -2.87 33.02 -8.90
C TYR A 912 -1.89 33.60 -7.88
N ASN A 913 -2.03 33.22 -6.60
CA ASN A 913 -0.96 33.37 -5.61
C ASN A 913 0.00 32.17 -5.65
N GLY A 914 1.11 32.26 -4.91
CA GLY A 914 2.09 31.16 -4.78
C GLY A 914 1.61 29.93 -3.98
N PHE A 915 0.37 29.88 -3.48
CA PHE A 915 -0.18 28.68 -2.84
C PHE A 915 -0.94 27.77 -3.81
N GLY A 916 -1.73 28.37 -4.70
CA GLY A 916 -2.68 27.65 -5.56
C GLY A 916 -3.84 28.51 -6.04
N ASP A 917 -4.23 29.53 -5.28
CA ASP A 917 -5.56 30.12 -5.34
C ASP A 917 -5.68 31.22 -6.41
N THR A 918 -6.76 31.21 -7.20
CA THR A 918 -6.97 32.17 -8.30
C THR A 918 -7.32 33.56 -7.76
N LEU A 919 -6.43 34.54 -7.96
CA LEU A 919 -6.62 35.94 -7.57
C LEU A 919 -7.48 36.72 -8.58
N LYS A 920 -7.40 36.38 -9.88
CA LYS A 920 -8.14 37.07 -10.94
C LYS A 920 -8.54 36.12 -12.07
N LEU A 921 -9.75 36.30 -12.56
CA LEU A 921 -10.26 35.83 -13.84
C LEU A 921 -10.51 37.06 -14.73
N THR A 922 -10.14 36.99 -16.00
CA THR A 922 -10.44 38.01 -17.01
C THR A 922 -10.92 37.32 -18.27
N SER A 923 -12.20 37.47 -18.62
CA SER A 923 -12.80 36.90 -19.82
C SER A 923 -13.48 38.00 -20.65
N PRO A 924 -13.43 37.96 -21.99
CA PRO A 924 -14.21 38.88 -22.83
C PRO A 924 -15.72 38.70 -22.70
N ASP A 925 -16.20 37.48 -22.39
CA ASP A 925 -17.63 37.18 -22.27
C ASP A 925 -18.20 37.53 -20.88
N THR A 926 -17.44 37.30 -19.80
CA THR A 926 -17.91 37.52 -18.42
C THR A 926 -17.24 38.71 -17.71
N GLY A 927 -16.35 39.44 -18.38
CA GLY A 927 -15.56 40.53 -17.80
C GLY A 927 -14.49 40.07 -16.80
N VAL A 928 -14.11 40.99 -15.90
CA VAL A 928 -13.11 40.74 -14.85
C VAL A 928 -13.78 40.29 -13.56
N THR A 929 -13.31 39.22 -12.94
CA THR A 929 -13.66 38.85 -11.56
C THR A 929 -12.38 38.71 -10.75
N SER A 930 -12.34 39.25 -9.54
CA SER A 930 -11.18 39.14 -8.64
C SER A 930 -11.57 38.56 -7.28
N TYR A 931 -10.62 37.88 -6.64
CA TYR A 931 -10.83 37.14 -5.40
C TYR A 931 -9.71 37.43 -4.40
N THR A 932 -10.03 37.36 -3.10
CA THR A 932 -9.03 37.28 -2.02
C THR A 932 -9.30 36.05 -1.17
N TYR A 933 -8.31 35.65 -0.37
CA TYR A 933 -8.33 34.43 0.43
C TYR A 933 -7.84 34.69 1.85
N ASP A 934 -8.28 33.88 2.80
CA ASP A 934 -7.72 33.83 4.16
C ASP A 934 -6.45 32.95 4.22
N SER A 935 -5.92 32.77 5.42
CA SER A 935 -4.74 31.93 5.64
C SER A 935 -5.00 30.44 5.38
N ALA A 936 -6.23 29.94 5.47
CA ALA A 936 -6.56 28.57 5.08
C ALA A 936 -6.69 28.38 3.56
N GLY A 937 -6.94 29.46 2.82
CA GLY A 937 -7.30 29.39 1.40
C GLY A 937 -8.80 29.34 1.16
N ASN A 938 -9.61 29.65 2.18
CA ASN A 938 -11.01 29.96 1.95
C ASN A 938 -11.11 31.30 1.22
N ARG A 939 -12.02 31.41 0.26
CA ARG A 939 -12.25 32.66 -0.48
C ARG A 939 -12.84 33.71 0.47
N ALA A 940 -12.07 34.72 0.85
CA ALA A 940 -12.51 35.81 1.72
C ALA A 940 -13.42 36.81 1.00
N THR A 941 -13.09 37.19 -0.26
CA THR A 941 -13.95 38.04 -1.10
C THR A 941 -14.02 37.58 -2.56
N GLN A 942 -15.05 38.06 -3.25
CA GLN A 942 -15.18 38.03 -4.71
C GLN A 942 -15.81 39.33 -5.22
N THR A 943 -15.10 40.07 -6.06
CA THR A 943 -15.63 41.20 -6.83
C THR A 943 -15.97 40.73 -8.24
N ASP A 944 -17.22 40.88 -8.65
CA ASP A 944 -17.67 40.53 -10.00
C ASP A 944 -17.37 41.63 -11.05
N ALA A 945 -17.67 41.35 -12.32
CA ALA A 945 -17.44 42.26 -13.43
C ALA A 945 -18.32 43.53 -13.44
N ARG A 946 -19.27 43.66 -12.50
CA ARG A 946 -20.07 44.87 -12.26
C ARG A 946 -19.47 45.72 -11.13
N GLY A 947 -18.35 45.29 -10.54
CA GLY A 947 -17.73 45.90 -9.37
C GLY A 947 -18.42 45.54 -8.04
N ILE A 948 -19.31 44.54 -8.03
CA ILE A 948 -20.02 44.14 -6.81
C ILE A 948 -19.13 43.17 -6.02
N THR A 949 -18.55 43.66 -4.92
CA THR A 949 -17.79 42.84 -3.97
C THR A 949 -18.71 42.12 -2.99
N SER A 950 -18.57 40.80 -2.94
CA SER A 950 -19.14 39.91 -1.93
C SER A 950 -18.05 39.44 -0.97
N THR A 951 -18.38 39.33 0.31
CA THR A 951 -17.47 38.89 1.39
C THR A 951 -18.03 37.65 2.06
N TYR A 952 -17.18 36.66 2.31
CA TYR A 952 -17.57 35.35 2.83
C TYR A 952 -17.10 35.17 4.27
N GLY A 953 -17.92 34.55 5.12
CA GLY A 953 -17.56 34.14 6.48
C GLY A 953 -17.54 32.62 6.62
N TYR A 954 -16.61 32.08 7.42
CA TYR A 954 -16.37 30.64 7.59
C TYR A 954 -16.30 30.24 9.06
N ASP A 955 -16.78 29.03 9.39
CA ASP A 955 -16.55 28.43 10.71
C ASP A 955 -15.19 27.74 10.81
N ALA A 956 -14.88 27.19 11.99
CA ALA A 956 -13.63 26.47 12.27
C ALA A 956 -13.44 25.17 11.46
N LEU A 957 -14.46 24.69 10.74
CA LEU A 957 -14.36 23.57 9.80
C LEU A 957 -14.30 24.05 8.34
N ASN A 958 -14.00 25.34 8.15
CA ASN A 958 -13.88 26.01 6.86
C ASN A 958 -15.15 25.92 6.00
N ARG A 959 -16.33 25.84 6.63
CA ARG A 959 -17.64 25.84 5.95
C ARG A 959 -18.22 27.26 5.88
N VAL A 960 -18.73 27.66 4.71
CA VAL A 960 -19.33 28.99 4.49
C VAL A 960 -20.53 29.20 5.41
N LEU A 961 -20.41 30.11 6.37
CA LEU A 961 -21.48 30.59 7.26
C LEU A 961 -22.28 31.74 6.63
N SER A 962 -21.65 32.59 5.82
CA SER A 962 -22.30 33.76 5.24
C SER A 962 -21.66 34.21 3.91
N ILE A 963 -22.48 34.87 3.09
CA ILE A 963 -22.06 35.66 1.93
C ILE A 963 -22.76 37.02 2.05
N SER A 964 -21.98 38.06 2.32
CA SER A 964 -22.43 39.44 2.48
C SER A 964 -22.21 40.23 1.20
N TYR A 965 -23.21 41.01 0.79
CA TYR A 965 -23.19 41.90 -0.37
C TYR A 965 -23.35 43.37 0.07
N PRO A 966 -23.06 44.37 -0.79
CA PRO A 966 -23.25 45.78 -0.45
C PRO A 966 -24.73 46.14 -0.21
N THR A 967 -25.64 45.43 -0.88
CA THR A 967 -27.07 45.45 -0.61
C THR A 967 -27.41 44.32 0.36
N THR A 968 -27.66 44.64 1.63
CA THR A 968 -27.88 43.66 2.70
C THR A 968 -29.06 42.70 2.46
N ALA A 969 -30.05 43.11 1.66
CA ALA A 969 -31.17 42.26 1.24
C ALA A 969 -30.75 41.05 0.36
N PHE A 970 -29.53 41.04 -0.19
CA PHE A 970 -28.98 39.89 -0.92
C PHE A 970 -28.07 39.01 -0.06
N ASN A 971 -27.85 39.35 1.21
CA ASN A 971 -27.00 38.55 2.10
C ASN A 971 -27.57 37.13 2.27
N VAL A 972 -26.70 36.14 2.16
CA VAL A 972 -27.02 34.73 2.41
C VAL A 972 -26.34 34.30 3.70
N SER A 973 -27.02 33.52 4.52
CA SER A 973 -26.47 32.91 5.73
C SER A 973 -26.86 31.44 5.84
N TYR A 974 -25.94 30.67 6.40
CA TYR A 974 -25.97 29.22 6.52
C TYR A 974 -25.77 28.83 7.98
N THR A 975 -26.52 27.84 8.46
CA THR A 975 -26.37 27.29 9.82
C THR A 975 -26.19 25.79 9.71
N TYR A 976 -25.08 25.28 10.26
CA TYR A 976 -24.76 23.86 10.34
C TYR A 976 -24.86 23.37 11.79
N ASP A 977 -25.01 22.07 11.97
CA ASP A 977 -24.95 21.34 13.24
C ASP A 977 -26.07 21.65 14.26
N VAL A 978 -26.73 22.81 14.16
CA VAL A 978 -27.82 23.24 15.04
C VAL A 978 -29.15 22.61 14.61
N THR A 979 -29.70 21.72 15.43
CA THR A 979 -31.05 21.19 15.28
C THR A 979 -32.07 22.34 15.26
N GLN A 980 -32.89 22.40 14.22
CA GLN A 980 -33.92 23.43 14.08
C GLN A 980 -35.16 23.06 14.89
N SER A 981 -35.85 24.04 15.47
CA SER A 981 -37.10 23.83 16.22
C SER A 981 -38.25 23.24 15.39
N VAL A 982 -38.13 23.26 14.05
CA VAL A 982 -39.07 22.61 13.13
C VAL A 982 -38.84 21.10 12.98
N CYS A 983 -37.78 20.54 13.55
CA CYS A 983 -37.44 19.11 13.48
C CYS A 983 -38.10 18.33 14.62
N ALA A 984 -38.66 17.15 14.33
CA ALA A 984 -39.18 16.26 15.37
C ALA A 984 -38.09 15.34 15.95
N SER A 985 -38.40 14.69 17.07
CA SER A 985 -37.58 13.58 17.57
C SER A 985 -37.35 12.53 16.47
N GLY A 986 -36.11 12.05 16.32
CA GLY A 986 -35.69 11.20 15.22
C GLY A 986 -35.25 11.93 13.95
N GLU A 987 -35.43 13.25 13.85
CA GLU A 987 -35.05 14.09 12.70
C GLU A 987 -33.92 15.11 13.03
N THR A 988 -33.25 14.93 14.17
CA THR A 988 -32.31 15.90 14.79
C THR A 988 -30.83 15.64 14.46
N PHE A 989 -30.53 14.82 13.44
CA PHE A 989 -29.17 14.39 13.12
C PHE A 989 -28.46 15.43 12.24
N THR A 990 -28.31 16.65 12.76
CA THR A 990 -27.83 17.83 12.02
C THR A 990 -26.31 18.02 12.00
N VAL A 991 -25.54 17.30 12.80
CA VAL A 991 -24.09 17.49 12.93
C VAL A 991 -23.37 17.06 11.65
N GLY A 992 -22.52 17.95 11.13
CA GLY A 992 -21.88 17.83 9.82
C GLY A 992 -22.77 18.28 8.65
N ARG A 993 -24.02 18.70 8.88
CA ARG A 993 -25.03 18.94 7.83
C ARG A 993 -25.59 20.37 7.87
N LEU A 994 -26.05 20.87 6.72
CA LEU A 994 -26.68 22.19 6.60
C LEU A 994 -28.09 22.16 7.19
N ALA A 995 -28.31 22.77 8.34
CA ALA A 995 -29.59 22.77 9.04
C ALA A 995 -30.51 23.96 8.65
N LYS A 996 -29.94 25.12 8.26
CA LYS A 996 -30.69 26.29 7.78
C LYS A 996 -29.93 27.05 6.70
N LEU A 997 -30.66 27.52 5.69
CA LEU A 997 -30.30 28.61 4.79
C LEU A 997 -31.27 29.79 5.03
N GLN A 998 -30.77 31.01 4.93
CA GLN A 998 -31.54 32.25 4.97
C GLN A 998 -30.97 33.22 3.93
N ASP A 999 -31.83 33.75 3.08
CA ASP A 999 -31.54 34.84 2.15
C ASP A 999 -32.67 35.88 2.17
N GLY A 1000 -32.67 36.82 1.22
CA GLY A 1000 -33.71 37.84 1.06
C GLY A 1000 -35.08 37.34 0.59
N SER A 1001 -35.19 36.10 0.11
CA SER A 1001 -36.48 35.45 -0.20
C SER A 1001 -37.12 34.83 1.04
N GLY A 1002 -36.32 34.40 2.01
CA GLY A 1002 -36.77 33.87 3.29
C GLY A 1002 -35.87 32.79 3.87
N THR A 1003 -36.47 31.85 4.62
CA THR A 1003 -35.74 30.72 5.23
C THR A 1003 -35.97 29.41 4.47
N THR A 1004 -34.98 28.54 4.54
CA THR A 1004 -35.13 27.11 4.27
C THR A 1004 -34.42 26.31 5.38
N GLN A 1005 -35.16 25.49 6.11
CA GLN A 1005 -34.67 24.64 7.19
C GLN A 1005 -34.72 23.17 6.79
N TYR A 1006 -33.76 22.38 7.24
CA TYR A 1006 -33.61 20.96 6.93
C TYR A 1006 -33.52 20.13 8.22
N CYS A 1007 -34.17 18.97 8.22
CA CYS A 1007 -34.11 17.98 9.30
C CYS A 1007 -33.73 16.62 8.72
N TYR A 1008 -32.87 15.90 9.44
CA TYR A 1008 -32.18 14.71 8.95
C TYR A 1008 -32.43 13.52 9.86
N ASN A 1009 -32.71 12.35 9.29
CA ASN A 1009 -32.73 11.12 10.08
C ASN A 1009 -31.29 10.64 10.38
N ARG A 1010 -31.16 9.63 11.25
CA ARG A 1010 -29.89 8.96 11.59
C ARG A 1010 -29.07 8.44 10.41
N PHE A 1011 -29.65 8.23 9.24
CA PHE A 1011 -28.94 7.80 8.04
C PHE A 1011 -28.45 8.98 7.19
N GLY A 1012 -28.61 10.21 7.68
CA GLY A 1012 -28.20 11.45 7.03
C GLY A 1012 -29.15 11.94 5.93
N GLU A 1013 -30.36 11.39 5.85
CA GLU A 1013 -31.33 11.68 4.80
C GLU A 1013 -32.25 12.84 5.20
N VAL A 1014 -32.51 13.79 4.30
CA VAL A 1014 -33.44 14.91 4.55
C VAL A 1014 -34.86 14.38 4.65
N VAL A 1015 -35.43 14.31 5.85
CA VAL A 1015 -36.80 13.83 6.10
C VAL A 1015 -37.82 14.97 6.24
N ARG A 1016 -37.35 16.20 6.46
CA ARG A 1016 -38.18 17.43 6.46
C ARG A 1016 -37.42 18.58 5.82
N LYS A 1017 -38.10 19.34 4.96
CA LYS A 1017 -37.67 20.65 4.45
C LYS A 1017 -38.77 21.66 4.75
N VAL A 1018 -38.47 22.73 5.45
CA VAL A 1018 -39.43 23.81 5.74
C VAL A 1018 -38.94 25.10 5.10
N GLN A 1019 -39.72 25.68 4.20
CA GLN A 1019 -39.41 26.95 3.55
C GLN A 1019 -40.40 28.02 3.99
N THR A 1020 -39.93 29.14 4.51
CA THR A 1020 -40.79 30.29 4.85
C THR A 1020 -40.47 31.45 3.93
N VAL A 1021 -41.37 31.73 2.98
CA VAL A 1021 -41.20 32.75 1.94
C VAL A 1021 -42.41 33.67 1.95
N ASN A 1022 -42.20 34.99 2.02
CA ASN A 1022 -43.28 35.99 2.12
C ASN A 1022 -44.35 35.66 3.19
N GLY A 1023 -43.90 35.19 4.35
CA GLY A 1023 -44.75 34.77 5.48
C GLY A 1023 -45.46 33.41 5.32
N LYS A 1024 -45.43 32.78 4.13
CA LYS A 1024 -46.01 31.45 3.90
C LYS A 1024 -45.01 30.36 4.28
N VAL A 1025 -45.41 29.48 5.20
CA VAL A 1025 -44.64 28.29 5.59
C VAL A 1025 -45.04 27.12 4.69
N LEU A 1026 -44.05 26.53 4.01
CA LEU A 1026 -44.19 25.40 3.10
C LEU A 1026 -43.38 24.22 3.63
N VAL A 1027 -44.05 23.16 4.06
CA VAL A 1027 -43.40 21.94 4.60
C VAL A 1027 -43.43 20.84 3.55
N LEU A 1028 -42.25 20.33 3.21
CA LEU A 1028 -42.10 19.06 2.50
C LEU A 1028 -41.58 18.00 3.49
N ARG A 1029 -42.15 16.80 3.42
CA ARG A 1029 -41.66 15.61 4.14
C ARG A 1029 -41.16 14.57 3.15
N TYR A 1030 -40.23 13.72 3.58
CA TYR A 1030 -39.66 12.64 2.77
C TYR A 1030 -39.52 11.37 3.60
N ASP A 1031 -39.70 10.20 2.97
CA ASP A 1031 -39.44 8.88 3.54
C ASP A 1031 -38.62 8.02 2.56
N TYR A 1032 -37.84 7.06 3.09
CA TYR A 1032 -36.80 6.34 2.35
C TYR A 1032 -36.86 4.83 2.57
N THR A 1033 -36.49 4.07 1.54
CA THR A 1033 -36.22 2.63 1.65
C THR A 1033 -34.94 2.38 2.47
N PRO A 1034 -34.74 1.17 3.03
CA PRO A 1034 -33.50 0.83 3.74
C PRO A 1034 -32.23 1.06 2.90
N GLY A 1035 -32.29 0.79 1.59
CA GLY A 1035 -31.21 1.09 0.63
C GLY A 1035 -31.08 2.56 0.21
N GLY A 1036 -31.60 3.49 1.01
CA GLY A 1036 -31.37 4.94 0.84
C GLY A 1036 -32.13 5.63 -0.29
N ARG A 1037 -33.17 5.01 -0.84
CA ARG A 1037 -33.90 5.52 -2.01
C ARG A 1037 -35.24 6.10 -1.58
N LEU A 1038 -35.60 7.28 -2.10
CA LEU A 1038 -36.89 7.92 -1.79
C LEU A 1038 -38.07 6.96 -2.01
N ARG A 1039 -38.89 6.74 -0.97
CA ARG A 1039 -40.12 5.93 -0.98
C ARG A 1039 -41.36 6.80 -1.09
N SER A 1040 -41.41 7.95 -0.42
CA SER A 1040 -42.51 8.92 -0.58
C SER A 1040 -42.11 10.35 -0.22
N MET A 1041 -42.94 11.30 -0.62
CA MET A 1041 -42.83 12.72 -0.34
C MET A 1041 -44.23 13.29 -0.02
N VAL A 1042 -44.35 14.15 1.00
CA VAL A 1042 -45.60 14.86 1.30
C VAL A 1042 -45.39 16.35 1.06
N TYR A 1043 -46.30 16.98 0.31
CA TYR A 1043 -46.28 18.39 -0.06
C TYR A 1043 -47.00 19.28 0.96
N PRO A 1044 -46.83 20.62 0.90
CA PRO A 1044 -47.42 21.55 1.89
C PRO A 1044 -48.95 21.57 1.95
N ASP A 1045 -49.62 21.09 0.90
CA ASP A 1045 -51.07 20.92 0.79
C ASP A 1045 -51.56 19.56 1.35
N GLY A 1046 -50.66 18.73 1.87
CA GLY A 1046 -50.95 17.37 2.31
C GLY A 1046 -50.96 16.33 1.18
N THR A 1047 -50.73 16.71 -0.07
CA THR A 1047 -50.65 15.77 -1.19
C THR A 1047 -49.41 14.88 -1.04
N THR A 1048 -49.61 13.57 -1.04
CA THR A 1048 -48.54 12.57 -0.91
C THR A 1048 -48.22 11.96 -2.28
N ILE A 1049 -46.95 11.98 -2.66
CA ILE A 1049 -46.39 11.25 -3.80
C ILE A 1049 -45.62 10.04 -3.28
N ASP A 1050 -45.85 8.85 -3.84
CA ASP A 1050 -45.16 7.62 -3.43
C ASP A 1050 -44.56 6.87 -4.62
N TYR A 1051 -43.53 6.07 -4.35
CA TYR A 1051 -42.70 5.38 -5.34
C TYR A 1051 -42.62 3.89 -5.03
N VAL A 1052 -43.36 3.07 -5.79
CA VAL A 1052 -43.19 1.61 -5.75
C VAL A 1052 -41.93 1.25 -6.53
N ARG A 1053 -41.19 0.24 -6.05
CA ARG A 1053 -39.90 -0.18 -6.63
C ARG A 1053 -39.83 -1.68 -6.86
N ASN A 1054 -39.04 -2.12 -7.83
CA ASN A 1054 -38.71 -3.54 -8.04
C ASN A 1054 -37.58 -4.00 -7.09
N ALA A 1055 -37.21 -5.28 -7.17
CA ALA A 1055 -36.14 -5.87 -6.36
C ALA A 1055 -34.76 -5.23 -6.58
N GLN A 1056 -34.52 -4.59 -7.74
CA GLN A 1056 -33.30 -3.81 -8.00
C GLN A 1056 -33.37 -2.37 -7.44
N GLY A 1057 -34.52 -1.99 -6.85
CA GLY A 1057 -34.84 -0.68 -6.31
C GLY A 1057 -35.10 0.41 -7.36
N GLN A 1058 -35.33 0.04 -8.62
CA GLN A 1058 -35.78 0.95 -9.69
C GLN A 1058 -37.29 1.23 -9.52
N THR A 1059 -37.76 2.43 -9.88
CA THR A 1059 -39.16 2.83 -9.68
C THR A 1059 -40.09 2.17 -10.71
N THR A 1060 -41.10 1.42 -10.26
CA THR A 1060 -42.08 0.73 -11.12
C THR A 1060 -43.45 1.44 -11.17
N GLU A 1061 -43.79 2.23 -10.16
CA GLU A 1061 -45.05 3.00 -10.08
C GLU A 1061 -44.80 4.33 -9.34
N VAL A 1062 -45.52 5.38 -9.73
CA VAL A 1062 -45.62 6.64 -8.98
C VAL A 1062 -47.08 6.89 -8.64
N GLY A 1063 -47.39 6.95 -7.35
CA GLY A 1063 -48.70 7.31 -6.83
C GLY A 1063 -48.83 8.80 -6.50
N VAL A 1064 -50.06 9.29 -6.47
CA VAL A 1064 -50.46 10.57 -5.88
C VAL A 1064 -51.71 10.35 -5.02
N THR A 1065 -51.71 10.90 -3.81
CA THR A 1065 -52.86 10.91 -2.90
C THR A 1065 -53.06 12.35 -2.44
N ALA A 1066 -54.07 13.03 -2.99
CA ALA A 1066 -54.46 14.36 -2.52
C ALA A 1066 -54.97 14.29 -1.06
N GLN A 1067 -54.89 15.38 -0.30
CA GLN A 1067 -55.34 15.40 1.09
C GLN A 1067 -56.82 15.00 1.21
N GLY A 1068 -57.10 13.93 1.96
CA GLY A 1068 -58.45 13.36 2.12
C GLY A 1068 -59.00 12.62 0.89
N GLY A 1069 -58.24 12.55 -0.20
CA GLY A 1069 -58.60 11.81 -1.42
C GLY A 1069 -58.13 10.35 -1.42
N SER A 1070 -58.54 9.59 -2.43
CA SER A 1070 -58.01 8.26 -2.70
C SER A 1070 -56.70 8.32 -3.50
N ARG A 1071 -55.86 7.29 -3.35
CA ARG A 1071 -54.61 7.17 -4.12
C ARG A 1071 -54.89 6.91 -5.60
N GLN A 1072 -54.40 7.78 -6.45
CA GLN A 1072 -54.37 7.63 -7.90
C GLN A 1072 -52.94 7.28 -8.36
N ARG A 1073 -52.81 6.62 -9.52
CA ARG A 1073 -51.50 6.33 -10.12
C ARG A 1073 -51.20 7.39 -11.17
N LEU A 1074 -50.04 8.04 -11.09
CA LEU A 1074 -49.55 8.94 -12.14
C LEU A 1074 -48.93 8.14 -13.29
N LEU A 1075 -48.12 7.14 -12.95
CA LEU A 1075 -47.60 6.12 -13.87
C LEU A 1075 -47.41 4.78 -13.14
N SER A 1076 -47.40 3.68 -13.90
CA SER A 1076 -47.35 2.30 -13.42
C SER A 1076 -46.68 1.38 -14.45
N GLY A 1077 -46.22 0.20 -14.03
CA GLY A 1077 -45.57 -0.75 -14.93
C GLY A 1077 -44.30 -0.21 -15.59
N ALA A 1078 -43.55 0.65 -14.91
CA ALA A 1078 -42.33 1.23 -15.46
C ALA A 1078 -41.21 0.18 -15.58
N THR A 1079 -40.59 0.11 -16.76
CA THR A 1079 -39.59 -0.89 -17.16
C THR A 1079 -38.27 -0.23 -17.54
N TYR A 1080 -37.19 -1.02 -17.60
CA TYR A 1080 -35.81 -0.53 -17.77
C TYR A 1080 -35.01 -1.47 -18.66
N TYR A 1081 -34.04 -0.91 -19.38
CA TYR A 1081 -32.99 -1.68 -20.06
C TYR A 1081 -31.91 -2.12 -19.04
N PRO A 1082 -31.22 -3.26 -19.29
CA PRO A 1082 -30.12 -3.77 -18.47
C PRO A 1082 -29.09 -2.70 -18.11
N PHE A 1083 -28.89 -2.45 -16.82
CA PHE A 1083 -28.00 -1.39 -16.28
C PHE A 1083 -28.24 0.03 -16.86
N GLY A 1084 -29.38 0.25 -17.53
CA GLY A 1084 -29.57 1.33 -18.50
C GLY A 1084 -30.84 2.19 -18.30
N PRO A 1085 -31.32 2.85 -19.36
CA PRO A 1085 -32.43 3.80 -19.29
C PRO A 1085 -33.80 3.14 -19.07
N SER A 1086 -34.81 3.94 -18.71
CA SER A 1086 -36.21 3.48 -18.63
C SER A 1086 -36.80 3.23 -20.02
N ALA A 1087 -37.37 2.03 -20.20
CA ALA A 1087 -37.90 1.49 -21.45
C ALA A 1087 -39.37 1.87 -21.73
N GLY A 1088 -40.13 2.28 -20.71
CA GLY A 1088 -41.53 2.66 -20.87
C GLY A 1088 -42.33 2.57 -19.56
N TRP A 1089 -43.59 3.00 -19.60
CA TRP A 1089 -44.56 2.95 -18.49
C TRP A 1089 -46.00 3.21 -18.96
N THR A 1090 -46.99 2.91 -18.12
CA THR A 1090 -48.41 3.22 -18.33
C THR A 1090 -48.86 4.35 -17.42
N TYR A 1091 -49.29 5.49 -17.99
CA TYR A 1091 -49.85 6.63 -17.27
C TYR A 1091 -51.20 6.30 -16.62
N GLY A 1092 -51.61 7.09 -15.61
CA GLY A 1092 -52.87 6.93 -14.87
C GLY A 1092 -54.16 6.89 -15.70
N ASN A 1093 -54.16 7.51 -16.88
CA ASN A 1093 -55.26 7.49 -17.85
C ASN A 1093 -55.21 6.28 -18.83
N GLY A 1094 -54.30 5.33 -18.58
CA GLY A 1094 -54.07 4.12 -19.36
C GLY A 1094 -53.36 4.36 -20.71
N ARG A 1095 -52.76 5.54 -20.94
CA ARG A 1095 -51.87 5.78 -22.10
C ARG A 1095 -50.51 5.12 -21.81
N THR A 1096 -49.89 4.47 -22.79
CA THR A 1096 -48.65 3.70 -22.59
C THR A 1096 -47.50 4.36 -23.32
N LEU A 1097 -46.51 4.88 -22.60
CA LEU A 1097 -45.28 5.37 -23.22
C LEU A 1097 -44.29 4.21 -23.41
N ALA A 1098 -43.88 3.95 -24.63
CA ALA A 1098 -42.74 3.10 -24.98
C ALA A 1098 -41.53 3.97 -25.35
N ARG A 1099 -40.33 3.49 -25.01
CA ARG A 1099 -39.04 4.11 -25.33
C ARG A 1099 -38.12 3.04 -25.90
N MET A 1100 -37.98 3.01 -27.22
CA MET A 1100 -37.12 2.07 -27.91
C MET A 1100 -35.72 2.63 -28.01
N TYR A 1101 -34.72 1.76 -27.87
CA TYR A 1101 -33.31 2.09 -27.80
C TYR A 1101 -32.54 1.19 -28.75
N ASP A 1102 -31.50 1.73 -29.39
CA ASP A 1102 -30.52 0.93 -30.10
C ASP A 1102 -29.56 0.24 -29.11
N GLN A 1103 -28.62 -0.53 -29.68
CA GLN A 1103 -27.59 -1.23 -28.92
C GLN A 1103 -26.44 -0.33 -28.43
N ASP A 1104 -26.58 0.99 -28.52
CA ASP A 1104 -25.71 2.00 -27.87
C ASP A 1104 -26.43 2.74 -26.73
N TYR A 1105 -27.71 2.41 -26.49
CA TYR A 1105 -28.63 3.15 -25.63
C TYR A 1105 -28.90 4.60 -26.09
N ARG A 1106 -28.80 4.88 -27.41
CA ARG A 1106 -29.41 6.06 -28.04
C ARG A 1106 -30.92 5.80 -28.24
N PRO A 1107 -31.82 6.76 -27.94
CA PRO A 1107 -33.26 6.55 -28.02
C PRO A 1107 -33.73 6.57 -29.47
N GLN A 1108 -34.04 5.41 -30.06
CA GLN A 1108 -34.57 5.31 -31.44
C GLN A 1108 -35.98 5.88 -31.56
N SER A 1109 -36.86 5.65 -30.58
CA SER A 1109 -38.19 6.26 -30.57
C SER A 1109 -38.79 6.44 -29.18
N ILE A 1110 -39.70 7.39 -29.08
CA ILE A 1110 -40.60 7.62 -27.95
C ILE A 1110 -42.02 7.62 -28.53
N GLN A 1111 -42.86 6.68 -28.09
CA GLN A 1111 -44.18 6.42 -28.66
C GLN A 1111 -45.25 6.32 -27.57
N ASP A 1112 -46.44 6.85 -27.83
CA ASP A 1112 -47.66 6.63 -27.06
C ASP A 1112 -48.72 5.99 -27.97
N SER A 1113 -49.21 4.81 -27.58
CA SER A 1113 -49.92 3.86 -28.45
C SER A 1113 -51.34 4.24 -28.86
N ARG A 1114 -51.90 5.35 -28.35
CA ARG A 1114 -53.25 5.81 -28.69
C ARG A 1114 -53.23 6.81 -29.85
N THR A 1115 -54.33 6.87 -30.61
CA THR A 1115 -54.56 7.91 -31.62
C THR A 1115 -54.40 9.32 -31.02
N GLY A 1116 -53.59 10.18 -31.65
CA GLY A 1116 -53.17 11.45 -31.04
C GLY A 1116 -52.14 11.28 -29.92
N GLY A 1117 -51.31 10.24 -30.03
CA GLY A 1117 -50.14 9.97 -29.19
C GLY A 1117 -48.96 10.89 -29.50
N LEU A 1118 -48.03 10.97 -28.55
CA LEU A 1118 -46.68 11.45 -28.83
C LEU A 1118 -45.93 10.36 -29.62
N GLU A 1119 -45.63 10.60 -30.88
CA GLU A 1119 -44.78 9.72 -31.70
C GLU A 1119 -43.58 10.52 -32.20
N ILE A 1120 -42.39 10.20 -31.71
CA ILE A 1120 -41.12 10.78 -32.17
C ILE A 1120 -40.13 9.65 -32.40
N GLY A 1121 -39.66 9.52 -33.64
CA GLY A 1121 -38.43 8.80 -33.97
C GLY A 1121 -37.23 9.73 -33.96
N PHE A 1122 -36.07 9.16 -33.68
CA PHE A 1122 -34.78 9.82 -33.77
C PHE A 1122 -33.90 9.03 -34.72
N GLY A 1123 -33.20 9.73 -35.61
CA GLY A 1123 -32.12 9.17 -36.42
C GLY A 1123 -30.80 9.75 -35.95
N PHE A 1124 -29.80 8.89 -35.79
CA PHE A 1124 -28.42 9.27 -35.49
C PHE A 1124 -27.55 8.91 -36.69
N ASP A 1125 -26.44 9.61 -36.84
CA ASP A 1125 -25.40 9.26 -37.81
C ASP A 1125 -24.24 8.45 -37.15
N PRO A 1126 -23.23 8.02 -37.93
CA PRO A 1126 -22.08 7.27 -37.41
C PRO A 1126 -21.30 7.92 -36.25
N VAL A 1127 -21.41 9.24 -36.04
CA VAL A 1127 -20.72 9.94 -34.93
C VAL A 1127 -21.65 10.20 -33.74
N GLY A 1128 -22.94 9.86 -33.86
CA GLY A 1128 -23.96 10.05 -32.82
C GLY A 1128 -24.65 11.41 -32.84
N ASP A 1129 -24.43 12.23 -33.86
CA ASP A 1129 -25.15 13.49 -34.04
C ASP A 1129 -26.59 13.21 -34.53
N LEU A 1130 -27.54 14.08 -34.17
CA LEU A 1130 -28.98 13.88 -34.43
C LEU A 1130 -29.37 14.35 -35.85
N THR A 1131 -29.69 13.41 -36.74
CA THR A 1131 -30.04 13.68 -38.15
C THR A 1131 -31.55 13.68 -38.45
N CYS A 1132 -32.36 12.95 -37.67
CA CYS A 1132 -33.80 12.87 -37.88
C CYS A 1132 -34.59 13.12 -36.59
N ARG A 1133 -35.68 13.90 -36.69
CA ARG A 1133 -36.69 14.07 -35.65
C ARG A 1133 -38.07 14.26 -36.29
N LEU A 1134 -38.73 13.15 -36.59
CA LEU A 1134 -40.03 13.05 -37.27
C LEU A 1134 -40.92 12.05 -36.49
N PRO A 1135 -42.19 11.80 -36.88
CA PRO A 1135 -42.89 10.58 -36.46
C PRO A 1135 -42.02 9.33 -36.69
N ALA A 1136 -42.14 8.34 -35.82
CA ALA A 1136 -41.22 7.20 -35.76
C ALA A 1136 -41.20 6.39 -37.05
N ILE A 1137 -42.37 6.14 -37.64
CA ILE A 1137 -42.51 5.48 -38.94
C ILE A 1137 -41.76 6.26 -40.05
N GLN A 1138 -41.73 7.59 -39.97
CA GLN A 1138 -41.09 8.44 -40.98
C GLN A 1138 -39.55 8.50 -40.85
N CYS A 1139 -38.97 8.42 -39.65
CA CYS A 1139 -37.51 8.30 -39.55
C CYS A 1139 -37.01 6.91 -40.02
N GLN A 1140 -37.78 5.83 -39.80
CA GLN A 1140 -37.40 4.49 -40.32
C GLN A 1140 -37.44 4.45 -41.86
N LEU A 1141 -38.55 4.85 -42.48
CA LEU A 1141 -38.66 4.89 -43.94
C LEU A 1141 -37.61 5.80 -44.62
N LYS A 1142 -37.15 6.86 -43.93
CA LYS A 1142 -36.13 7.77 -44.48
C LYS A 1142 -34.71 7.19 -44.44
N LEU A 1143 -34.47 6.15 -43.65
CA LEU A 1143 -33.21 5.38 -43.69
C LEU A 1143 -33.24 4.35 -44.83
N GLU A 1144 -34.37 3.66 -45.04
CA GLU A 1144 -34.53 2.68 -46.13
C GLU A 1144 -34.47 3.29 -47.54
N VAL A 1145 -34.80 4.58 -47.68
CA VAL A 1145 -34.82 5.31 -48.98
C VAL A 1145 -33.49 6.03 -49.29
N CYS A 1146 -32.51 5.96 -48.38
CA CYS A 1146 -31.21 6.64 -48.52
C CYS A 1146 -29.99 5.70 -48.34
N GLY A 1147 -30.19 4.38 -48.45
CA GLY A 1147 -29.14 3.36 -48.48
C GLY A 1147 -28.74 2.96 -49.91
#